data_AF-A0A101H6W9-F1
#
_entry.id   AF-A0A101H6W9-F1
#
_cell.length_a   1.000
_cell.length_b   1.000
_cell.length_c   1.000
_cell.angle_alpha   90.00
_cell.angle_beta   90.00
_cell.angle_gamma   90.00
#
_symmetry.space_group_name_H-M   'P 1'
#
loop_
_entity.id
_entity.type
_entity.pdbx_description
1 polymer ?
#
loop_
_entity_poly.entity_id
_entity_poly.type
_entity_poly.pdbx_seq_one_letter_code
_entity_poly.pdbx_strand_id
1 'polypeptide(L)'
;MNISKQKLVIFILIIAMIFSNGFHFAVDANATTVELLITGTGVYQEVSISTLGWANYTLRERTYSTNNSLNFHKIIKAKGYDLFELIGENNLKTDIDYMVKFTCADGFEFTKTISELKNAYYYGNFIEPSKVQVSPMIAKYSAVLADFPPNSFSPPVQWTDRSLTESDLDKDFPKLVFGQTGIDDMNMSKWGKEVVKITIGDNLPVDSDGSDSPFKHISYEGAPYNVDAITSATLTIEGPAVEGYRAISLRQIEEDLTGQEQITVYEDLKGQILLNTYEGINVKHLIDNYVKVRENDGVMVFKNNSRQTILSIPMADASKYTIAYGVNDVPLVYLDSDVGYNASKNNNNGCFKLVYEQSRATAKAFSNVAYIYIEEKDAKNIFEHTYAPYDNPKYVDYEIIIHGNKMAEEVRYKVSDIESMTNIHDESEYSLSNSEYFWYYNRYKGVKLWDLLLKAGLDPNIDESTTVQFIAADNYNFAPLTIKEIKDNSLYGYYEKDATDLGDGNFNGNLVEPLHTGMPILVAYGFNGYPYVSRPTDAGFNPGLGNDGGPLRVIFGKTSYNDTNGSNQVQFLKEIIIGGGDPVSTGTSGTGEGETTHQDIDKSTSWNHNFGVYKDYLDTPILRVTGSQVKEPMTFTLRQIESMIDFGIRDIYTGDGIHEFEGIVLWDLISKFVGLEEEVETPNIRVFAGQNYNQILRSPDQVINGVLNSQGNLKKIILAYAVDGYPLVPNEGSIGYTNNNAYGPLRLIVEESKSMWVKWVDCIVVGTGDYEAPEMKDVKELDLPDLEEPEAIKESKIERIWLTYQNNTSKEMSEASVRSMAFDQDGNLWIGTNNGGLSVRTPDGKWSHIKEIETEN
;
A
#
# COMPACT_ATOMS: atom_id res chain seq x y z
N MET A 1 81.55 -3.67 31.11
CA MET A 1 80.78 -4.77 30.48
C MET A 1 79.28 -4.47 30.65
N ASN A 2 78.73 -3.48 29.93
CA ASN A 2 77.28 -3.18 29.96
C ASN A 2 76.76 -2.35 28.77
N ILE A 3 77.55 -2.17 27.71
CA ILE A 3 77.18 -1.32 26.55
C ILE A 3 76.78 -2.18 25.32
N SER A 4 77.17 -3.46 25.25
CA SER A 4 76.82 -4.30 24.08
C SER A 4 75.43 -4.95 24.16
N LYS A 5 74.82 -5.05 25.34
CA LYS A 5 73.46 -5.61 25.50
C LYS A 5 72.37 -4.63 25.07
N GLN A 6 72.52 -3.33 25.36
CA GLN A 6 71.54 -2.32 24.95
C GLN A 6 71.49 -2.11 23.42
N LYS A 7 72.64 -2.14 22.74
CA LYS A 7 72.68 -2.04 21.28
C LYS A 7 72.09 -3.28 20.59
N LEU A 8 72.25 -4.46 21.17
CA LEU A 8 71.64 -5.69 20.65
C LEU A 8 70.11 -5.68 20.80
N VAL A 9 69.60 -5.19 21.95
CA VAL A 9 68.15 -5.07 22.19
C VAL A 9 67.51 -4.01 21.28
N ILE A 10 68.18 -2.87 21.06
CA ILE A 10 67.70 -1.84 20.12
C ILE A 10 67.72 -2.35 18.68
N PHE A 11 68.74 -3.12 18.28
CA PHE A 11 68.81 -3.71 16.94
C PHE A 11 67.72 -4.78 16.70
N ILE A 12 67.41 -5.59 17.73
CA ILE A 12 66.30 -6.55 17.68
C ILE A 12 64.94 -5.83 17.63
N LEU A 13 64.77 -4.71 18.34
CA LEU A 13 63.55 -3.89 18.28
C LEU A 13 63.38 -3.19 16.92
N ILE A 14 64.46 -2.74 16.29
CA ILE A 14 64.42 -2.14 14.95
C ILE A 14 64.11 -3.21 13.89
N ILE A 15 64.67 -4.41 14.01
CA ILE A 15 64.31 -5.53 13.12
C ILE A 15 62.85 -5.95 13.36
N ALA A 16 62.37 -5.99 14.61
CA ALA A 16 60.96 -6.26 14.91
C ALA A 16 60.02 -5.17 14.35
N MET A 17 60.42 -3.90 14.36
CA MET A 17 59.67 -2.78 13.74
C MET A 17 59.68 -2.81 12.20
N ILE A 18 60.76 -3.31 11.59
CA ILE A 18 60.84 -3.46 10.13
C ILE A 18 60.06 -4.70 9.66
N PHE A 19 60.00 -5.77 10.47
CA PHE A 19 59.15 -6.93 10.20
C PHE A 19 57.67 -6.71 10.57
N SER A 20 57.33 -5.76 11.44
CA SER A 20 55.93 -5.38 11.71
C SER A 20 55.32 -4.46 10.65
N ASN A 21 56.14 -3.83 9.79
CA ASN A 21 55.68 -2.90 8.74
C ASN A 21 55.88 -3.46 7.32
N GLY A 22 56.16 -4.76 7.17
CA GLY A 22 56.64 -5.35 5.92
C GLY A 22 55.98 -6.65 5.52
N PHE A 23 54.70 -6.86 5.82
CA PHE A 23 53.85 -7.90 5.22
C PHE A 23 52.37 -7.51 5.33
N HIS A 24 51.98 -6.42 4.67
CA HIS A 24 50.61 -6.33 4.19
C HIS A 24 50.53 -7.17 2.91
N PHE A 25 50.19 -8.45 3.07
CA PHE A 25 49.42 -9.09 2.01
C PHE A 25 48.17 -8.23 1.86
N ALA A 26 48.01 -7.59 0.72
CA ALA A 26 46.72 -7.09 0.29
C ALA A 26 45.81 -8.33 0.18
N VAL A 27 45.16 -8.65 1.29
CA VAL A 27 43.89 -9.36 1.25
C VAL A 27 42.91 -8.25 0.87
N ASP A 28 42.40 -8.31 -0.36
CA ASP A 28 41.23 -7.53 -0.75
C ASP A 28 40.15 -7.80 0.29
N ALA A 29 39.96 -6.85 1.20
CA ALA A 29 38.84 -6.86 2.12
C ALA A 29 37.63 -6.41 1.29
N ASN A 30 37.00 -7.35 0.60
CA ASN A 30 35.62 -7.19 0.16
C ASN A 30 34.84 -6.73 1.40
N ALA A 31 34.34 -5.49 1.40
CA ALA A 31 33.41 -5.03 2.40
C ALA A 31 32.20 -5.96 2.34
N THR A 32 32.06 -6.85 3.32
CA THR A 32 30.96 -7.81 3.34
C THR A 32 29.67 -7.07 3.63
N THR A 33 28.69 -7.17 2.73
CA THR A 33 27.32 -6.62 2.85
C THR A 33 26.72 -6.91 4.21
N VAL A 34 26.30 -5.88 4.95
CA VAL A 34 25.56 -6.01 6.22
C VAL A 34 24.13 -6.44 5.89
N GLU A 35 23.74 -7.65 6.29
CA GLU A 35 22.40 -8.19 6.06
C GLU A 35 21.44 -7.87 7.23
N LEU A 36 21.97 -7.63 8.45
CA LEU A 36 21.19 -7.23 9.61
C LEU A 36 21.99 -6.28 10.53
N LEU A 37 21.40 -5.13 10.84
CA LEU A 37 21.89 -4.18 11.85
C LEU A 37 21.01 -4.20 13.11
N ILE A 38 21.60 -4.39 14.28
CA ILE A 38 20.93 -4.22 15.57
C ILE A 38 21.55 -3.00 16.27
N THR A 39 20.73 -1.99 16.56
CA THR A 39 21.17 -0.69 17.08
C THR A 39 20.17 -0.14 18.10
N GLY A 40 20.42 1.07 18.61
CA GLY A 40 19.51 1.85 19.44
C GLY A 40 20.01 2.07 20.86
N THR A 41 19.37 2.99 21.57
CA THR A 41 19.75 3.40 22.93
C THR A 41 19.64 2.27 23.95
N GLY A 42 18.91 1.20 23.64
CA GLY A 42 18.72 0.00 24.46
C GLY A 42 19.80 -1.08 24.32
N VAL A 43 20.82 -0.89 23.48
CA VAL A 43 22.02 -1.75 23.44
C VAL A 43 23.27 -0.99 23.88
N TYR A 44 24.27 -1.71 24.41
CA TYR A 44 25.56 -1.11 24.77
C TYR A 44 26.45 -0.87 23.54
N GLN A 45 26.35 -1.73 22.53
CA GLN A 45 27.08 -1.69 21.28
C GLN A 45 26.18 -2.14 20.13
N GLU A 46 26.36 -1.54 18.96
CA GLU A 46 25.69 -2.00 17.74
C GLU A 46 26.21 -3.39 17.33
N VAL A 47 25.33 -4.18 16.72
CA VAL A 47 25.68 -5.48 16.13
C VAL A 47 25.37 -5.42 14.64
N SER A 48 26.42 -5.51 13.82
CA SER A 48 26.30 -5.59 12.36
C SER A 48 26.65 -6.98 11.89
N ILE A 49 25.71 -7.66 11.26
CA ILE A 49 25.86 -9.03 10.77
C ILE A 49 25.90 -9.01 9.25
N SER A 50 27.04 -9.38 8.69
CA SER A 50 27.21 -9.51 7.24
C SER A 50 26.88 -10.92 6.75
N THR A 51 26.80 -11.09 5.42
CA THR A 51 26.59 -12.40 4.78
C THR A 51 27.49 -13.52 5.37
N LEU A 52 28.78 -13.22 5.57
CA LEU A 52 29.73 -14.17 6.20
C LEU A 52 29.63 -14.16 7.73
N GLY A 53 29.18 -13.06 8.33
CA GLY A 53 29.03 -12.88 9.77
C GLY A 53 28.04 -13.85 10.41
N TRP A 54 27.04 -14.32 9.66
CA TRP A 54 26.10 -15.35 10.15
C TRP A 54 26.77 -16.64 10.62
N ALA A 55 27.92 -17.00 10.05
CA ALA A 55 28.66 -18.21 10.43
C ALA A 55 29.19 -18.15 11.88
N ASN A 56 29.23 -16.97 12.50
CA ASN A 56 29.65 -16.78 13.88
C ASN A 56 28.55 -17.15 14.90
N TYR A 57 27.32 -17.36 14.44
CA TYR A 57 26.17 -17.65 15.29
C TYR A 57 25.69 -19.10 15.11
N THR A 58 25.09 -19.66 16.16
CA THR A 58 24.65 -21.06 16.14
C THR A 58 23.23 -21.18 15.59
N LEU A 59 23.03 -22.04 14.59
CA LEU A 59 21.68 -22.39 14.15
C LEU A 59 20.95 -23.22 15.21
N ARG A 60 19.75 -22.77 15.58
CA ARG A 60 18.81 -23.44 16.46
C ARG A 60 17.56 -23.82 15.69
N GLU A 61 17.02 -25.00 16.00
CA GLU A 61 15.75 -25.46 15.46
C GLU A 61 14.66 -25.28 16.51
N ARG A 62 13.51 -24.72 16.12
CA ARG A 62 12.34 -24.51 16.98
C ARG A 62 11.06 -24.74 16.19
N THR A 63 10.00 -25.06 16.93
CA THR A 63 8.65 -25.15 16.39
C THR A 63 7.80 -24.04 17.00
N TYR A 64 7.03 -23.38 16.14
CA TYR A 64 6.14 -22.29 16.46
C TYR A 64 4.71 -22.69 16.11
N SER A 65 3.77 -22.24 16.92
CA SER A 65 2.35 -22.23 16.61
C SER A 65 2.03 -20.82 16.17
N THR A 66 1.18 -20.68 15.17
CA THR A 66 0.86 -19.37 14.63
C THR A 66 -0.60 -19.28 14.25
N ASN A 67 -1.12 -18.07 14.24
CA ASN A 67 -2.37 -17.73 13.61
C ASN A 67 -2.15 -16.56 12.64
N ASN A 68 -2.83 -16.57 11.50
CA ASN A 68 -2.82 -15.45 10.54
C ASN A 68 -4.13 -14.67 10.59
N SER A 69 -4.23 -13.60 9.81
CA SER A 69 -5.43 -12.74 9.74
C SER A 69 -6.69 -13.42 9.21
N LEU A 70 -6.58 -14.66 8.71
CA LEU A 70 -7.68 -15.46 8.20
C LEU A 70 -8.07 -16.60 9.16
N ASN A 71 -7.54 -16.60 10.39
CA ASN A 71 -7.71 -17.68 11.37
C ASN A 71 -7.19 -19.06 10.91
N PHE A 72 -6.14 -19.09 10.09
CA PHE A 72 -5.44 -20.34 9.78
C PHE A 72 -4.38 -20.58 10.86
N HIS A 73 -4.65 -21.56 11.72
CA HIS A 73 -3.71 -22.01 12.74
C HIS A 73 -2.68 -22.94 12.11
N LYS A 74 -1.39 -22.62 12.25
CA LYS A 74 -0.30 -23.40 11.64
C LYS A 74 0.72 -23.85 12.67
N ILE A 75 1.31 -24.99 12.41
CA ILE A 75 2.55 -25.43 13.07
C ILE A 75 3.68 -25.21 12.09
N ILE A 76 4.61 -24.32 12.44
CA ILE A 76 5.75 -23.97 11.60
C ILE A 76 7.03 -24.39 12.31
N LYS A 77 7.88 -25.14 11.61
CA LYS A 77 9.21 -25.49 12.08
C LYS A 77 10.22 -24.59 11.40
N ALA A 78 11.08 -23.97 12.20
CA ALA A 78 12.08 -23.03 11.73
C ALA A 78 13.47 -23.38 12.25
N LYS A 79 14.48 -23.13 11.44
CA LYS A 79 15.88 -23.24 11.82
C LYS A 79 16.61 -21.95 11.44
N GLY A 80 17.24 -21.33 12.42
CA GLY A 80 17.78 -19.99 12.31
C GLY A 80 18.53 -19.57 13.56
N TYR A 81 18.70 -18.28 13.75
CA TYR A 81 19.51 -17.73 14.83
C TYR A 81 18.62 -17.13 15.91
N ASP A 82 18.87 -17.47 17.18
CA ASP A 82 18.10 -16.90 18.29
C ASP A 82 18.31 -15.38 18.37
N LEU A 83 17.21 -14.62 18.44
CA LEU A 83 17.29 -13.16 18.39
C LEU A 83 18.08 -12.56 19.57
N PHE A 84 17.94 -13.11 20.78
CA PHE A 84 18.67 -12.62 21.95
C PHE A 84 20.15 -13.04 21.95
N GLU A 85 20.48 -14.18 21.33
CA GLU A 85 21.87 -14.56 21.02
C GLU A 85 22.50 -13.57 20.02
N LEU A 86 21.75 -13.15 18.99
CA LEU A 86 22.21 -12.16 18.02
C LEU A 86 22.42 -10.79 18.66
N ILE A 87 21.49 -10.33 19.50
CA ILE A 87 21.64 -9.06 20.25
C ILE A 87 22.86 -9.15 21.18
N GLY A 88 23.06 -10.30 21.83
CA GLY A 88 24.11 -10.57 22.80
C GLY A 88 23.62 -10.42 24.24
N GLU A 89 23.81 -11.46 25.07
CA GLU A 89 23.29 -11.54 26.44
C GLU A 89 23.74 -10.37 27.34
N ASN A 90 24.97 -9.87 27.14
CA ASN A 90 25.51 -8.74 27.89
C ASN A 90 25.38 -7.39 27.18
N ASN A 91 24.82 -7.37 25.97
CA ASN A 91 24.71 -6.18 25.14
C ASN A 91 23.34 -5.49 25.28
N LEU A 92 22.28 -6.25 25.51
CA LEU A 92 20.95 -5.71 25.78
C LEU A 92 20.89 -5.07 27.17
N LYS A 93 20.55 -3.78 27.23
CA LYS A 93 20.31 -3.08 28.51
C LYS A 93 18.99 -3.57 29.13
N THR A 94 18.96 -3.64 30.46
CA THR A 94 17.82 -4.19 31.22
C THR A 94 17.28 -3.25 32.28
N ASP A 95 17.59 -1.95 32.16
CA ASP A 95 17.14 -0.87 33.03
C ASP A 95 15.67 -0.51 32.81
N ILE A 96 15.15 -0.67 31.60
CA ILE A 96 13.73 -0.54 31.25
C ILE A 96 13.28 -1.62 30.26
N ASP A 97 11.97 -1.77 30.07
CA ASP A 97 11.42 -2.60 29.00
C ASP A 97 11.44 -1.82 27.68
N TYR A 98 12.49 -2.04 26.88
CA TYR A 98 12.68 -1.32 25.63
C TYR A 98 11.65 -1.72 24.56
N MET A 99 11.20 -0.73 23.81
CA MET A 99 10.56 -0.96 22.52
C MET A 99 11.62 -1.45 21.52
N VAL A 100 11.27 -2.45 20.75
CA VAL A 100 12.05 -3.02 19.66
C VAL A 100 11.29 -2.75 18.37
N LYS A 101 11.88 -1.94 17.50
CA LYS A 101 11.38 -1.67 16.16
C LYS A 101 12.10 -2.57 15.17
N PHE A 102 11.34 -3.31 14.37
CA PHE A 102 11.84 -4.11 13.26
C PHE A 102 11.55 -3.37 11.97
N THR A 103 12.58 -3.12 11.18
CA THR A 103 12.49 -2.51 9.85
C THR A 103 12.81 -3.58 8.82
N CYS A 104 11.82 -3.90 8.00
CA CYS A 104 11.92 -4.84 6.91
C CYS A 104 12.47 -4.15 5.66
N ALA A 105 13.00 -4.96 4.74
CA ALA A 105 13.57 -4.46 3.50
C ALA A 105 12.52 -3.62 2.74
N ASP A 106 11.29 -4.09 2.59
CA ASP A 106 10.20 -3.38 1.90
C ASP A 106 9.72 -2.07 2.57
N GLY A 107 10.33 -1.67 3.69
CA GLY A 107 9.94 -0.49 4.47
C GLY A 107 8.81 -0.78 5.48
N PHE A 108 8.31 -2.01 5.54
CA PHE A 108 7.38 -2.40 6.60
C PHE A 108 8.06 -2.31 7.96
N GLU A 109 7.46 -1.53 8.85
CA GLU A 109 7.91 -1.37 10.23
C GLU A 109 6.84 -1.83 11.21
N PHE A 110 7.27 -2.52 12.28
CA PHE A 110 6.42 -2.82 13.42
C PHE A 110 7.24 -2.87 14.69
N THR A 111 6.55 -2.75 15.83
CA THR A 111 7.20 -2.66 17.13
C THR A 111 6.68 -3.71 18.10
N LYS A 112 7.55 -4.13 19.03
CA LYS A 112 7.25 -5.00 20.17
C LYS A 112 8.07 -4.60 21.38
N THR A 113 7.67 -4.93 22.60
CA THR A 113 8.57 -4.79 23.75
C THR A 113 9.48 -6.00 23.92
N ILE A 114 10.61 -5.81 24.62
CA ILE A 114 11.47 -6.93 25.03
C ILE A 114 10.69 -7.94 25.85
N SER A 115 9.80 -7.49 26.74
CA SER A 115 8.94 -8.39 27.53
C SER A 115 7.98 -9.19 26.66
N GLU A 116 7.35 -8.60 25.65
CA GLU A 116 6.45 -9.32 24.74
C GLU A 116 7.20 -10.43 23.99
N LEU A 117 8.40 -10.12 23.49
CA LEU A 117 9.25 -11.08 22.79
C LEU A 117 9.71 -12.23 23.71
N LYS A 118 10.01 -11.95 24.98
CA LYS A 118 10.37 -12.97 25.97
C LYS A 118 9.16 -13.80 26.40
N ASN A 119 7.96 -13.22 26.45
CA ASN A 119 6.73 -13.86 26.91
C ASN A 119 5.87 -14.41 25.77
N ALA A 120 6.51 -14.97 24.74
CA ALA A 120 5.86 -15.65 23.63
C ALA A 120 5.92 -17.18 23.79
N TYR A 121 4.88 -17.87 23.30
CA TYR A 121 4.68 -19.30 23.54
C TYR A 121 4.37 -20.08 22.25
N TYR A 122 4.70 -21.35 22.29
CA TYR A 122 4.32 -22.38 21.34
C TYR A 122 3.21 -23.24 21.95
N TYR A 123 2.12 -23.45 21.22
CA TYR A 123 1.00 -24.32 21.59
C TYR A 123 0.96 -25.54 20.67
N GLY A 124 1.62 -26.62 21.08
CA GLY A 124 1.90 -27.76 20.19
C GLY A 124 0.69 -28.48 19.61
N ASN A 125 -0.46 -28.43 20.26
CA ASN A 125 -1.73 -28.90 19.72
C ASN A 125 -2.87 -27.90 20.00
N PHE A 126 -2.51 -26.63 20.18
CA PHE A 126 -3.43 -25.50 20.40
C PHE A 126 -4.39 -25.67 21.59
N ILE A 127 -3.90 -26.26 22.69
CA ILE A 127 -4.56 -26.20 24.00
C ILE A 127 -3.60 -25.64 25.06
N GLU A 128 -4.12 -24.97 26.08
CA GLU A 128 -3.31 -24.34 27.13
C GLU A 128 -2.30 -25.31 27.80
N PRO A 129 -2.63 -26.59 28.06
CA PRO A 129 -1.66 -27.55 28.60
C PRO A 129 -0.45 -27.85 27.70
N SER A 130 -0.50 -27.52 26.41
CA SER A 130 0.61 -27.71 25.46
C SER A 130 1.53 -26.50 25.33
N LYS A 131 1.26 -25.44 26.10
CA LYS A 131 2.00 -24.19 26.10
C LYS A 131 3.44 -24.39 26.56
N VAL A 132 4.38 -24.02 25.69
CA VAL A 132 5.82 -24.01 25.97
C VAL A 132 6.38 -22.66 25.58
N GLN A 133 7.11 -21.99 26.46
CA GLN A 133 7.75 -20.72 26.14
C GLN A 133 8.76 -20.90 24.99
N VAL A 134 8.74 -20.01 24.00
CA VAL A 134 9.59 -20.09 22.82
C VAL A 134 10.21 -18.74 22.50
N SER A 135 11.54 -18.71 22.35
CA SER A 135 12.26 -17.48 22.06
C SER A 135 12.16 -17.10 20.57
N PRO A 136 12.10 -15.80 20.22
CA PRO A 136 12.14 -15.31 18.85
C PRO A 136 13.42 -15.72 18.11
N MET A 137 13.35 -15.75 16.79
CA MET A 137 14.43 -16.20 15.92
C MET A 137 14.43 -15.42 14.61
N ILE A 138 15.62 -15.21 14.04
CA ILE A 138 15.81 -14.88 12.64
C ILE A 138 15.96 -16.20 11.85
N ALA A 139 14.86 -16.67 11.26
CA ALA A 139 14.73 -17.97 10.61
C ALA A 139 15.36 -17.99 9.22
N LYS A 140 16.35 -18.87 9.00
CA LYS A 140 17.00 -19.12 7.70
C LYS A 140 16.30 -20.21 6.90
N TYR A 141 15.72 -21.18 7.58
CA TYR A 141 14.90 -22.23 7.01
C TYR A 141 13.55 -22.23 7.71
N SER A 142 12.46 -22.42 6.96
CA SER A 142 11.12 -22.55 7.54
C SER A 142 10.25 -23.52 6.75
N ALA A 143 9.39 -24.24 7.45
CA ALA A 143 8.44 -25.17 6.85
C ALA A 143 7.12 -25.17 7.62
N VAL A 144 6.01 -25.08 6.88
CA VAL A 144 4.67 -25.37 7.42
C VAL A 144 4.54 -26.88 7.57
N LEU A 145 4.41 -27.35 8.81
CA LEU A 145 4.23 -28.77 9.14
C LEU A 145 2.76 -29.17 9.22
N ALA A 146 1.92 -28.22 9.63
CA ALA A 146 0.48 -28.38 9.67
C ALA A 146 -0.20 -27.04 9.42
N ASP A 147 -1.35 -27.10 8.75
CA ASP A 147 -2.14 -25.95 8.38
C ASP A 147 -3.62 -26.28 8.61
N PHE A 148 -4.24 -25.59 9.56
CA PHE A 148 -5.61 -25.82 9.99
C PHE A 148 -6.46 -24.59 9.66
N PRO A 149 -7.17 -24.59 8.53
CA PRO A 149 -8.17 -23.58 8.23
C PRO A 149 -9.28 -23.54 9.31
N PRO A 150 -9.97 -22.39 9.50
CA PRO A 150 -10.95 -22.20 10.57
C PRO A 150 -12.03 -23.30 10.66
N ASN A 151 -12.49 -23.79 9.50
CA ASN A 151 -13.53 -24.83 9.42
C ASN A 151 -13.06 -26.23 9.82
N SER A 152 -11.75 -26.44 9.92
CA SER A 152 -11.13 -27.74 10.25
C SER A 152 -10.30 -27.70 11.53
N PHE A 153 -10.17 -26.52 12.13
CA PHE A 153 -9.41 -26.33 13.36
C PHE A 153 -10.22 -26.78 14.57
N SER A 154 -9.87 -27.95 15.11
CA SER A 154 -10.50 -28.52 16.30
C SER A 154 -9.43 -29.02 17.29
N PRO A 155 -8.94 -28.15 18.19
CA PRO A 155 -7.98 -28.54 19.22
C PRO A 155 -8.54 -29.60 20.20
N PRO A 156 -7.73 -30.58 20.66
CA PRO A 156 -6.31 -30.75 20.36
C PRO A 156 -6.08 -31.39 18.97
N VAL A 157 -5.32 -30.69 18.13
CA VAL A 157 -5.01 -31.16 16.77
C VAL A 157 -3.89 -32.19 16.75
N GLN A 158 -3.81 -32.97 15.67
CA GLN A 158 -2.74 -33.93 15.41
C GLN A 158 -1.95 -33.52 14.17
N TRP A 159 -0.63 -33.68 14.23
CA TRP A 159 0.28 -33.44 13.12
C TRP A 159 1.57 -34.24 13.31
N THR A 160 2.37 -34.36 12.25
CA THR A 160 3.62 -35.13 12.26
C THR A 160 4.81 -34.22 12.00
N ASP A 161 5.87 -34.40 12.79
CA ASP A 161 7.12 -33.69 12.56
C ASP A 161 7.91 -34.25 11.38
N ARG A 162 8.73 -33.40 10.75
CA ARG A 162 9.76 -33.79 9.78
C ARG A 162 11.03 -32.96 9.95
N SER A 163 12.14 -33.45 9.42
CA SER A 163 13.38 -32.66 9.35
C SER A 163 13.28 -31.59 8.26
N LEU A 164 13.95 -30.46 8.50
CA LEU A 164 14.17 -29.42 7.50
C LEU A 164 15.26 -29.86 6.51
N THR A 165 15.12 -29.42 5.27
CA THR A 165 15.99 -29.73 4.12
C THR A 165 16.40 -28.45 3.41
N GLU A 166 17.31 -28.53 2.44
CA GLU A 166 17.73 -27.35 1.66
C GLU A 166 16.58 -26.70 0.86
N SER A 167 15.52 -27.45 0.51
CA SER A 167 14.35 -26.86 -0.14
C SER A 167 13.48 -26.01 0.79
N ASP A 168 13.72 -26.10 2.11
CA ASP A 168 13.04 -25.29 3.12
C ASP A 168 13.81 -23.98 3.42
N LEU A 169 14.83 -23.64 2.62
CA LEU A 169 15.52 -22.35 2.72
C LEU A 169 14.49 -21.23 2.52
N ASP A 170 14.38 -20.34 3.50
CA ASP A 170 13.39 -19.28 3.48
C ASP A 170 13.90 -18.15 2.58
N LYS A 171 13.18 -17.90 1.48
CA LYS A 171 13.50 -16.83 0.52
C LYS A 171 13.38 -15.44 1.14
N ASP A 172 12.63 -15.30 2.23
CA ASP A 172 12.41 -14.04 2.94
C ASP A 172 13.48 -13.80 4.04
N PHE A 173 14.60 -14.56 4.05
CA PHE A 173 15.68 -14.39 5.04
C PHE A 173 16.40 -13.04 4.85
N PRO A 174 16.70 -12.27 5.92
CA PRO A 174 16.49 -12.58 7.35
C PRO A 174 15.03 -12.46 7.81
N LYS A 175 14.40 -13.55 8.24
CA LYS A 175 12.97 -13.54 8.61
C LYS A 175 12.75 -13.63 10.11
N LEU A 176 12.13 -12.63 10.71
CA LEU A 176 11.75 -12.70 12.11
C LEU A 176 10.55 -13.63 12.30
N VAL A 177 10.71 -14.60 13.19
CA VAL A 177 9.63 -15.47 13.69
C VAL A 177 9.58 -15.45 15.21
N PHE A 178 8.38 -15.44 15.78
CA PHE A 178 8.16 -15.48 17.23
C PHE A 178 6.84 -16.18 17.58
N GLY A 179 6.74 -16.68 18.81
CA GLY A 179 5.57 -17.41 19.30
C GLY A 179 4.32 -16.55 19.49
N GLN A 180 3.28 -17.15 20.06
CA GLN A 180 2.00 -16.53 20.35
C GLN A 180 1.86 -16.19 21.83
N THR A 181 1.13 -15.11 22.14
CA THR A 181 0.71 -14.79 23.52
C THR A 181 -0.54 -15.57 23.95
N GLY A 182 -1.37 -15.99 22.99
CA GLY A 182 -2.53 -16.87 23.14
C GLY A 182 -2.79 -17.69 21.88
N ILE A 183 -3.58 -18.76 21.96
CA ILE A 183 -3.82 -19.69 20.82
C ILE A 183 -4.30 -18.97 19.54
N ASP A 184 -5.11 -17.94 19.70
CA ASP A 184 -5.69 -17.16 18.59
C ASP A 184 -4.91 -15.87 18.28
N ASP A 185 -3.78 -15.62 18.96
CA ASP A 185 -2.91 -14.48 18.67
C ASP A 185 -2.41 -14.54 17.22
N MET A 186 -2.77 -13.52 16.44
CA MET A 186 -2.39 -13.34 15.04
C MET A 186 -0.92 -12.91 14.91
N ASN A 187 -0.02 -13.71 15.47
CA ASN A 187 1.41 -13.41 15.48
C ASN A 187 2.03 -13.45 14.08
N MET A 188 1.52 -14.29 13.18
CA MET A 188 2.13 -14.52 11.85
C MET A 188 2.10 -13.27 10.96
N SER A 189 1.07 -12.44 11.07
CA SER A 189 0.97 -11.19 10.29
C SER A 189 2.03 -10.16 10.70
N LYS A 190 2.62 -10.34 11.88
CA LYS A 190 3.67 -9.50 12.44
C LYS A 190 5.05 -10.16 12.35
N TRP A 191 5.20 -11.24 11.58
CA TRP A 191 6.50 -11.80 11.26
C TRP A 191 7.18 -10.97 10.17
N GLY A 192 8.25 -10.28 10.54
CA GLY A 192 9.01 -9.43 9.62
C GLY A 192 9.78 -10.27 8.60
N LYS A 193 9.66 -9.92 7.33
CA LYS A 193 10.39 -10.54 6.22
C LYS A 193 11.56 -9.66 5.85
N GLU A 194 12.69 -10.26 5.48
CA GLU A 194 13.89 -9.53 5.05
C GLU A 194 14.22 -8.38 6.03
N VAL A 195 14.26 -8.69 7.32
CA VAL A 195 14.54 -7.73 8.39
C VAL A 195 15.98 -7.26 8.25
N VAL A 196 16.14 -5.97 7.95
CA VAL A 196 17.45 -5.33 7.72
C VAL A 196 17.94 -4.55 8.94
N LYS A 197 17.03 -4.05 9.77
CA LYS A 197 17.37 -3.26 10.97
C LYS A 197 16.45 -3.58 12.14
N ILE A 198 17.05 -3.67 13.32
CA ILE A 198 16.38 -3.82 14.61
C ILE A 198 16.85 -2.69 15.51
N THR A 199 15.98 -1.73 15.80
CA THR A 199 16.27 -0.64 16.73
C THR A 199 15.67 -0.95 18.10
N ILE A 200 16.49 -1.07 19.13
CA ILE A 200 16.09 -1.30 20.51
C ILE A 200 16.19 0.03 21.27
N GLY A 201 15.06 0.58 21.71
CA GLY A 201 14.94 1.94 22.21
C GLY A 201 14.84 2.97 21.09
N ASP A 202 15.36 4.17 21.36
CA ASP A 202 15.46 5.24 20.36
C ASP A 202 16.68 5.01 19.46
N ASN A 203 16.74 5.67 18.29
CA ASN A 203 17.97 5.68 17.50
C ASN A 203 19.12 6.26 18.32
N LEU A 204 20.32 5.67 18.19
CA LEU A 204 21.51 6.25 18.79
C LEU A 204 21.73 7.66 18.22
N PRO A 205 22.11 8.65 19.04
CA PRO A 205 22.74 9.86 18.53
C PRO A 205 24.00 9.42 17.78
N VAL A 206 24.14 9.83 16.53
CA VAL A 206 25.28 9.41 15.71
C VAL A 206 26.55 10.04 16.28
N ASP A 207 27.54 9.21 16.65
CA ASP A 207 28.84 9.70 17.14
C ASP A 207 29.56 10.48 16.02
N SER A 208 30.01 11.69 16.38
CA SER A 208 30.30 12.82 15.49
C SER A 208 31.63 12.79 14.73
N ASP A 209 32.35 11.67 14.68
CA ASP A 209 33.68 11.65 14.05
C ASP A 209 33.64 11.38 12.53
N GLY A 210 32.44 11.26 11.94
CA GLY A 210 32.22 11.23 10.48
C GLY A 210 30.77 11.48 10.01
N SER A 211 29.86 11.80 10.94
CA SER A 211 28.42 11.98 10.67
C SER A 211 28.03 13.40 10.24
N ASP A 212 28.84 14.40 10.61
CA ASP A 212 28.56 15.80 10.34
C ASP A 212 29.22 16.23 9.04
N SER A 213 28.43 16.20 7.96
CA SER A 213 28.80 16.79 6.69
C SER A 213 27.82 17.92 6.35
N PRO A 214 28.30 19.11 5.97
CA PRO A 214 27.41 20.18 5.53
C PRO A 214 26.65 19.83 4.23
N PHE A 215 27.02 18.73 3.56
CA PHE A 215 26.32 18.22 2.39
C PHE A 215 25.13 17.34 2.73
N LYS A 216 25.07 16.79 3.95
CA LYS A 216 24.03 15.85 4.37
C LYS A 216 22.84 16.57 4.96
N HIS A 217 21.65 16.07 4.66
CA HIS A 217 20.41 16.54 5.27
C HIS A 217 20.37 16.17 6.75
N ILE A 218 20.75 14.94 7.10
CA ILE A 218 20.68 14.43 8.48
C ILE A 218 21.62 15.15 9.47
N SER A 219 22.59 15.92 8.98
CA SER A 219 23.49 16.73 9.82
C SER A 219 22.85 18.01 10.36
N TYR A 220 21.63 18.37 9.93
CA TYR A 220 20.89 19.54 10.40
C TYR A 220 19.80 19.16 11.42
N GLU A 221 19.54 20.02 12.41
CA GLU A 221 18.40 19.85 13.31
C GLU A 221 17.11 20.39 12.66
N GLY A 222 16.30 19.49 12.08
CA GLY A 222 15.00 19.85 11.51
C GLY A 222 15.08 20.68 10.21
N ALA A 223 14.07 21.53 10.01
CA ALA A 223 13.96 22.37 8.83
C ALA A 223 15.14 23.35 8.69
N PRO A 224 15.58 23.69 7.45
CA PRO A 224 14.91 23.34 6.19
C PRO A 224 15.36 22.02 5.54
N TYR A 225 16.43 21.39 6.03
CA TYR A 225 17.07 20.25 5.36
C TYR A 225 16.65 18.89 5.95
N ASN A 226 16.60 18.75 7.27
CA ASN A 226 16.23 17.49 7.94
C ASN A 226 14.74 17.45 8.25
N VAL A 227 13.93 17.35 7.19
CA VAL A 227 12.47 17.19 7.29
C VAL A 227 12.06 15.89 6.64
N ASP A 228 10.94 15.32 7.08
CA ASP A 228 10.47 14.02 6.58
C ASP A 228 10.25 14.05 5.06
N ALA A 229 9.70 15.14 4.51
CA ALA A 229 9.49 15.29 3.06
C ALA A 229 10.78 15.16 2.21
N ILE A 230 11.94 15.49 2.77
CA ILE A 230 13.24 15.37 2.10
C ILE A 230 13.91 14.06 2.48
N THR A 231 14.01 13.75 3.77
CA THR A 231 14.74 12.56 4.24
C THR A 231 14.05 11.23 3.90
N SER A 232 12.76 11.27 3.56
CA SER A 232 12.01 10.13 3.00
C SER A 232 12.03 10.06 1.46
N ALA A 233 12.69 11.00 0.77
CA ALA A 233 12.87 10.92 -0.68
C ALA A 233 13.56 9.60 -1.05
N THR A 234 13.12 8.93 -2.11
CA THR A 234 13.64 7.61 -2.47
C THR A 234 14.35 7.59 -3.82
N LEU A 235 15.43 6.82 -3.89
CA LEU A 235 16.05 6.33 -5.11
C LEU A 235 15.60 4.88 -5.33
N THR A 236 15.00 4.59 -6.48
CA THR A 236 14.48 3.25 -6.79
C THR A 236 15.40 2.51 -7.74
N ILE A 237 15.85 1.31 -7.38
CA ILE A 237 16.61 0.41 -8.24
C ILE A 237 15.66 -0.73 -8.67
N GLU A 238 15.43 -0.88 -9.97
CA GLU A 238 14.44 -1.79 -10.53
C GLU A 238 14.90 -2.38 -11.87
N GLY A 239 14.08 -3.22 -12.50
CA GLY A 239 14.36 -3.78 -13.82
C GLY A 239 14.49 -5.31 -13.84
N PRO A 240 14.58 -5.91 -15.04
CA PRO A 240 14.52 -7.36 -15.18
C PRO A 240 15.74 -8.08 -14.61
N ALA A 241 16.90 -7.42 -14.57
CA ALA A 241 18.13 -8.01 -14.05
C ALA A 241 18.27 -7.93 -12.53
N VAL A 242 17.24 -7.49 -11.78
CA VAL A 242 17.23 -7.59 -10.31
C VAL A 242 16.23 -8.64 -9.83
N GLU A 243 16.51 -9.26 -8.68
CA GLU A 243 15.60 -10.24 -8.05
C GLU A 243 14.39 -9.59 -7.37
N GLY A 244 14.37 -8.27 -7.25
CA GLY A 244 13.27 -7.46 -6.74
C GLY A 244 13.64 -5.98 -6.84
N TYR A 245 12.64 -5.11 -7.02
CA TYR A 245 12.90 -3.67 -6.98
C TYR A 245 13.20 -3.22 -5.55
N ARG A 246 13.91 -2.11 -5.43
CA ARG A 246 14.34 -1.54 -4.14
C ARG A 246 14.16 -0.03 -4.14
N ALA A 247 13.33 0.49 -3.26
CA ALA A 247 13.32 1.92 -2.93
C ALA A 247 14.23 2.16 -1.72
N ILE A 248 15.20 3.07 -1.85
CA ILE A 248 16.19 3.40 -0.82
C ILE A 248 16.00 4.87 -0.46
N SER A 249 15.75 5.18 0.82
CA SER A 249 15.55 6.56 1.23
C SER A 249 16.86 7.35 1.29
N LEU A 250 16.76 8.67 1.15
CA LEU A 250 17.87 9.61 1.31
C LEU A 250 18.57 9.43 2.64
N ARG A 251 17.80 9.26 3.72
CA ARG A 251 18.35 8.96 5.05
C ARG A 251 19.18 7.69 5.05
N GLN A 252 18.70 6.61 4.44
CA GLN A 252 19.47 5.35 4.36
C GLN A 252 20.79 5.54 3.60
N ILE A 253 20.77 6.31 2.52
CA ILE A 253 21.97 6.64 1.73
C ILE A 253 22.97 7.50 2.54
N GLU A 254 22.50 8.50 3.28
CA GLU A 254 23.36 9.39 4.08
C GLU A 254 23.90 8.73 5.36
N GLU A 255 23.20 7.71 5.88
CA GLU A 255 23.64 6.87 7.01
C GLU A 255 24.67 5.82 6.59
N ASP A 256 24.76 5.45 5.30
CA ASP A 256 25.76 4.50 4.78
C ASP A 256 27.12 5.19 4.52
N LEU A 257 27.93 5.27 5.58
CA LEU A 257 29.23 5.93 5.55
C LEU A 257 30.27 5.23 4.67
N THR A 258 30.05 3.96 4.30
CA THR A 258 31.10 3.14 3.66
C THR A 258 31.23 3.38 2.15
N GLY A 259 30.12 3.72 1.49
CA GLY A 259 30.07 4.01 0.06
C GLY A 259 30.19 5.49 -0.29
N GLN A 260 30.36 6.37 0.71
CA GLN A 260 30.34 7.81 0.53
C GLN A 260 31.62 8.35 -0.08
N GLU A 261 31.47 9.32 -0.98
CA GLU A 261 32.57 9.99 -1.64
C GLU A 261 32.25 11.46 -1.90
N GLN A 262 33.31 12.28 -1.93
CA GLN A 262 33.25 13.64 -2.45
C GLN A 262 33.98 13.72 -3.78
N ILE A 263 33.31 14.29 -4.77
CA ILE A 263 33.85 14.44 -6.12
C ILE A 263 33.75 15.89 -6.59
N THR A 264 34.83 16.40 -7.19
CA THR A 264 34.86 17.77 -7.73
C THR A 264 34.90 17.70 -9.26
N VAL A 265 33.86 18.19 -9.92
CA VAL A 265 33.64 18.03 -11.36
C VAL A 265 33.14 19.31 -12.03
N TYR A 266 33.35 19.42 -13.35
CA TYR A 266 32.83 20.53 -14.14
C TYR A 266 31.35 20.31 -14.48
N GLU A 267 30.54 21.37 -14.34
CA GLU A 267 29.13 21.39 -14.73
C GLU A 267 28.82 22.69 -15.49
N ASP A 268 28.04 22.61 -16.56
CA ASP A 268 27.51 23.80 -17.25
C ASP A 268 26.10 24.11 -16.73
N LEU A 269 25.99 25.17 -15.92
CA LEU A 269 24.72 25.68 -15.43
C LEU A 269 24.36 26.97 -16.18
N LYS A 270 23.32 26.90 -17.01
CA LYS A 270 22.78 28.05 -17.77
C LYS A 270 23.84 28.78 -18.62
N GLY A 271 24.81 28.05 -19.19
CA GLY A 271 25.87 28.60 -20.03
C GLY A 271 27.13 29.02 -19.27
N GLN A 272 27.16 28.80 -17.95
CA GLN A 272 28.33 29.05 -17.11
C GLN A 272 28.95 27.73 -16.65
N ILE A 273 30.18 27.48 -17.09
CA ILE A 273 30.95 26.29 -16.69
C ILE A 273 31.57 26.54 -15.31
N LEU A 274 31.04 25.86 -14.31
CA LEU A 274 31.46 25.91 -12.91
C LEU A 274 32.21 24.64 -12.53
N LEU A 275 33.00 24.72 -11.46
CA LEU A 275 33.61 23.58 -10.81
C LEU A 275 32.89 23.39 -9.48
N ASN A 276 32.13 22.30 -9.37
CA ASN A 276 31.29 22.00 -8.21
C ASN A 276 31.85 20.78 -7.47
N THR A 277 31.82 20.82 -6.14
CA THR A 277 32.07 19.65 -5.29
C THR A 277 30.74 19.05 -4.90
N TYR A 278 30.56 17.75 -5.10
CA TYR A 278 29.39 16.99 -4.66
C TYR A 278 29.80 16.00 -3.59
N GLU A 279 28.87 15.70 -2.69
CA GLU A 279 28.95 14.56 -1.79
C GLU A 279 27.80 13.62 -2.11
N GLY A 280 28.10 12.32 -2.13
CA GLY A 280 27.15 11.29 -2.51
C GLY A 280 27.65 9.90 -2.20
N ILE A 281 26.90 8.91 -2.68
CA ILE A 281 27.26 7.50 -2.59
C ILE A 281 27.64 6.95 -3.98
N ASN A 282 28.69 6.14 -4.03
CA ASN A 282 29.12 5.51 -5.27
C ASN A 282 28.03 4.55 -5.80
N VAL A 283 27.72 4.62 -7.10
CA VAL A 283 26.65 3.78 -7.69
C VAL A 283 26.98 2.29 -7.59
N LYS A 284 28.24 1.88 -7.78
CA LYS A 284 28.60 0.46 -7.64
C LYS A 284 28.32 -0.04 -6.22
N HIS A 285 28.68 0.76 -5.22
CA HIS A 285 28.41 0.43 -3.82
C HIS A 285 26.91 0.31 -3.55
N LEU A 286 26.09 1.24 -4.04
CA LEU A 286 24.62 1.16 -3.94
C LEU A 286 24.09 -0.16 -4.50
N ILE A 287 24.54 -0.53 -5.70
CA ILE A 287 24.06 -1.72 -6.39
C ILE A 287 24.47 -2.99 -5.65
N ASP A 288 25.75 -3.08 -5.24
CA ASP A 288 26.28 -4.26 -4.54
C ASP A 288 25.65 -4.49 -3.17
N ASN A 289 25.16 -3.44 -2.50
CA ASN A 289 24.68 -3.51 -1.11
C ASN A 289 23.16 -3.45 -0.94
N TYR A 290 22.42 -2.86 -1.88
CA TYR A 290 20.97 -2.63 -1.71
C TYR A 290 20.09 -3.46 -2.63
N VAL A 291 20.64 -4.10 -3.67
CA VAL A 291 19.88 -4.99 -4.55
C VAL A 291 20.64 -6.28 -4.82
N LYS A 292 19.90 -7.34 -5.12
CA LYS A 292 20.46 -8.57 -5.65
C LYS A 292 20.32 -8.58 -7.17
N VAL A 293 21.43 -8.31 -7.85
CA VAL A 293 21.53 -8.35 -9.31
C VAL A 293 21.68 -9.81 -9.78
N ARG A 294 20.93 -10.20 -10.80
CA ARG A 294 21.00 -11.51 -11.45
C ARG A 294 22.31 -11.64 -12.23
N GLU A 295 22.82 -12.85 -12.38
CA GLU A 295 24.10 -13.13 -13.10
C GLU A 295 24.13 -12.68 -14.58
N ASN A 296 22.98 -12.33 -15.13
CA ASN A 296 22.78 -11.96 -16.53
C ASN A 296 22.48 -10.46 -16.70
N ASP A 297 23.13 -9.63 -15.90
CA ASP A 297 23.04 -8.18 -15.99
C ASP A 297 23.70 -7.64 -17.27
N GLY A 298 23.06 -6.65 -17.87
CA GLY A 298 23.49 -6.02 -19.11
C GLY A 298 23.84 -4.55 -18.90
N VAL A 299 22.81 -3.71 -19.00
CA VAL A 299 22.94 -2.26 -19.07
C VAL A 299 22.18 -1.63 -17.91
N MET A 300 22.80 -0.63 -17.28
CA MET A 300 22.18 0.21 -16.27
C MET A 300 21.68 1.49 -16.92
N VAL A 301 20.40 1.80 -16.76
CA VAL A 301 19.74 2.98 -17.30
C VAL A 301 19.33 3.88 -16.16
N PHE A 302 19.95 5.05 -16.05
CA PHE A 302 19.55 6.04 -15.05
C PHE A 302 18.38 6.86 -15.56
N LYS A 303 17.39 7.08 -14.70
CA LYS A 303 16.20 7.86 -15.03
C LYS A 303 15.91 8.92 -13.98
N ASN A 304 15.37 10.05 -14.43
CA ASN A 304 14.96 11.15 -13.56
C ASN A 304 13.64 10.82 -12.83
N ASN A 305 13.15 11.74 -12.00
CA ASN A 305 11.86 11.62 -11.29
C ASN A 305 10.65 11.38 -12.22
N SER A 306 10.70 11.86 -13.47
CA SER A 306 9.70 11.59 -14.51
C SER A 306 9.97 10.30 -15.31
N ARG A 307 10.87 9.43 -14.82
CA ARG A 307 11.35 8.19 -15.46
C ARG A 307 11.93 8.36 -16.88
N GLN A 308 12.30 9.56 -17.28
CA GLN A 308 13.00 9.80 -18.54
C GLN A 308 14.45 9.35 -18.43
N THR A 309 14.97 8.74 -19.50
CA THR A 309 16.36 8.28 -19.54
C THR A 309 17.33 9.45 -19.51
N ILE A 310 18.20 9.47 -18.51
CA ILE A 310 19.33 10.41 -18.40
C ILE A 310 20.47 9.90 -19.28
N LEU A 311 20.88 8.65 -19.04
CA LEU A 311 21.90 7.92 -19.79
C LEU A 311 21.86 6.42 -19.49
N SER A 312 22.45 5.63 -20.38
CA SER A 312 22.60 4.17 -20.23
C SER A 312 24.09 3.79 -20.25
N ILE A 313 24.52 2.93 -19.34
CA ILE A 313 25.93 2.51 -19.19
C ILE A 313 26.06 1.00 -19.05
N PRO A 314 27.22 0.42 -19.42
CA PRO A 314 27.58 -0.93 -19.01
C PRO A 314 27.68 -1.02 -17.48
N MET A 315 27.24 -2.14 -16.90
CA MET A 315 27.34 -2.40 -15.45
C MET A 315 28.77 -2.27 -14.90
N ALA A 316 29.78 -2.64 -15.70
CA ALA A 316 31.19 -2.51 -15.33
C ALA A 316 31.65 -1.06 -15.08
N ASP A 317 30.90 -0.07 -15.59
CA ASP A 317 31.21 1.34 -15.44
C ASP A 317 30.52 1.99 -14.22
N ALA A 318 29.70 1.24 -13.47
CA ALA A 318 28.95 1.75 -12.32
C ALA A 318 29.81 2.51 -11.30
N SER A 319 31.07 2.11 -11.10
CA SER A 319 31.96 2.78 -10.13
C SER A 319 32.39 4.19 -10.55
N LYS A 320 32.11 4.60 -11.79
CA LYS A 320 32.44 5.94 -12.32
C LYS A 320 31.35 6.99 -12.04
N TYR A 321 30.27 6.58 -11.38
CA TYR A 321 29.08 7.40 -11.16
C TYR A 321 28.76 7.48 -9.67
N THR A 322 28.26 8.64 -9.26
CA THR A 322 27.90 8.94 -7.87
C THR A 322 26.46 9.45 -7.84
N ILE A 323 25.67 8.98 -6.89
CA ILE A 323 24.37 9.58 -6.56
C ILE A 323 24.62 10.62 -5.48
N ALA A 324 24.69 11.89 -5.88
CA ALA A 324 24.93 13.00 -4.98
C ALA A 324 23.67 13.41 -4.21
N TYR A 325 23.83 13.70 -2.93
CA TYR A 325 22.80 14.25 -2.05
C TYR A 325 23.12 15.68 -1.56
N GLY A 326 24.33 16.19 -1.82
CA GLY A 326 24.72 17.57 -1.52
C GLY A 326 25.68 18.15 -2.55
N VAL A 327 25.78 19.48 -2.58
CA VAL A 327 26.67 20.23 -3.47
C VAL A 327 27.25 21.46 -2.78
N ASN A 328 28.55 21.71 -2.96
CA ASN A 328 29.26 22.90 -2.50
C ASN A 328 28.95 23.27 -1.03
N ASP A 329 29.03 22.30 -0.12
CA ASP A 329 28.80 22.44 1.33
C ASP A 329 27.35 22.78 1.72
N VAL A 330 26.37 22.40 0.90
CA VAL A 330 24.93 22.45 1.25
C VAL A 330 24.18 21.20 0.75
N PRO A 331 23.11 20.76 1.42
CA PRO A 331 22.29 19.64 0.94
C PRO A 331 21.45 19.98 -0.29
N LEU A 332 21.12 18.99 -1.13
CA LEU A 332 20.26 19.15 -2.31
C LEU A 332 18.77 19.21 -1.96
N VAL A 333 18.08 20.27 -2.40
CA VAL A 333 16.63 20.46 -2.24
C VAL A 333 15.88 20.22 -3.55
N TYR A 334 14.54 20.11 -3.49
CA TYR A 334 13.74 19.83 -4.68
C TYR A 334 13.75 21.02 -5.65
N LEU A 335 13.41 22.22 -5.15
CA LEU A 335 13.10 23.38 -5.97
C LEU A 335 13.93 24.61 -5.58
N ASP A 336 14.01 25.59 -6.49
CA ASP A 336 14.60 26.90 -6.18
C ASP A 336 13.69 27.81 -5.34
N SER A 337 12.46 27.37 -5.07
CA SER A 337 11.53 27.97 -4.12
C SER A 337 11.68 27.44 -2.69
N ASP A 338 12.41 26.34 -2.49
CA ASP A 338 12.51 25.71 -1.17
C ASP A 338 13.28 26.59 -0.19
N VAL A 339 12.88 26.58 1.09
CA VAL A 339 13.54 27.38 2.14
C VAL A 339 15.03 27.06 2.27
N GLY A 340 15.43 25.82 1.96
CA GLY A 340 16.83 25.36 1.94
C GLY A 340 17.59 25.69 0.65
N TYR A 341 16.98 26.35 -0.33
CA TYR A 341 17.65 26.69 -1.57
C TYR A 341 18.66 27.83 -1.39
N ASN A 342 19.86 27.65 -1.94
CA ASN A 342 20.91 28.64 -2.01
C ASN A 342 21.34 28.86 -3.47
N ALA A 343 20.90 29.98 -4.05
CA ALA A 343 21.18 30.35 -5.44
C ALA A 343 22.67 30.45 -5.79
N SER A 344 23.55 30.75 -4.82
CA SER A 344 24.99 30.78 -5.06
C SER A 344 25.63 29.39 -5.18
N LYS A 345 24.93 28.36 -4.68
CA LYS A 345 25.39 26.98 -4.63
C LYS A 345 24.70 26.07 -5.66
N ASN A 346 23.55 26.50 -6.20
CA ASN A 346 22.73 25.75 -7.16
C ASN A 346 22.32 24.36 -6.64
N ASN A 347 21.88 24.30 -5.38
CA ASN A 347 21.54 23.06 -4.69
C ASN A 347 20.08 22.61 -4.91
N ASN A 348 19.43 23.02 -6.00
CA ASN A 348 18.09 22.56 -6.36
C ASN A 348 18.14 21.44 -7.42
N ASN A 349 16.96 21.08 -7.93
CA ASN A 349 16.72 20.03 -8.92
C ASN A 349 16.77 18.62 -8.30
N GLY A 350 15.98 18.41 -7.24
CA GLY A 350 15.81 17.11 -6.57
C GLY A 350 16.88 16.77 -5.54
N CYS A 351 16.50 15.97 -4.55
CA CYS A 351 17.38 15.53 -3.45
C CYS A 351 18.48 14.54 -3.88
N PHE A 352 18.42 14.02 -5.10
CA PHE A 352 19.43 13.15 -5.69
C PHE A 352 19.82 13.65 -7.09
N LYS A 353 21.12 13.69 -7.37
CA LYS A 353 21.69 14.09 -8.66
C LYS A 353 22.68 13.06 -9.15
N LEU A 354 22.59 12.65 -10.42
CA LEU A 354 23.56 11.73 -11.01
C LEU A 354 24.80 12.52 -11.45
N VAL A 355 25.94 12.24 -10.81
CA VAL A 355 27.19 12.96 -11.05
C VAL A 355 28.26 12.00 -11.56
N TYR A 356 29.04 12.47 -12.53
CA TYR A 356 30.13 11.71 -13.15
C TYR A 356 31.16 12.68 -13.72
N GLU A 357 32.39 12.21 -13.95
CA GLU A 357 33.47 13.06 -14.47
C GLU A 357 33.13 13.64 -15.85
N GLN A 358 33.34 14.96 -15.99
CA GLN A 358 33.19 15.69 -17.24
C GLN A 358 34.42 16.57 -17.49
N SER A 359 34.85 16.69 -18.75
CA SER A 359 35.87 17.68 -19.12
C SER A 359 35.27 19.08 -19.20
N ARG A 360 36.05 20.12 -18.90
CA ARG A 360 35.59 21.52 -19.03
C ARG A 360 35.05 21.86 -20.42
N ALA A 361 35.58 21.24 -21.48
CA ALA A 361 35.16 21.52 -22.86
C ALA A 361 33.84 20.85 -23.25
N THR A 362 33.41 19.84 -22.50
CA THR A 362 32.24 19.01 -22.80
C THR A 362 31.20 19.00 -21.68
N ALA A 363 31.40 19.84 -20.65
CA ALA A 363 30.55 19.88 -19.47
C ALA A 363 29.09 20.21 -19.85
N LYS A 364 28.16 19.48 -19.25
CA LYS A 364 26.71 19.69 -19.31
C LYS A 364 26.14 19.75 -17.90
N ALA A 365 24.94 20.31 -17.75
CA ALA A 365 24.19 20.23 -16.51
C ALA A 365 23.93 18.76 -16.14
N PHE A 366 24.09 18.42 -14.86
CA PHE A 366 23.67 17.13 -14.35
C PHE A 366 22.16 17.11 -14.11
N SER A 367 21.57 15.92 -14.19
CA SER A 367 20.13 15.72 -14.01
C SER A 367 19.83 15.13 -12.63
N ASN A 368 18.65 15.43 -12.10
CA ASN A 368 18.12 14.71 -10.96
C ASN A 368 17.96 13.23 -11.31
N VAL A 369 18.16 12.35 -10.35
CA VAL A 369 18.04 10.90 -10.56
C VAL A 369 17.12 10.32 -9.50
N ALA A 370 16.14 9.53 -9.93
CA ALA A 370 15.19 8.89 -9.03
C ALA A 370 15.11 7.38 -9.26
N TYR A 371 15.54 6.90 -10.44
CA TYR A 371 15.52 5.47 -10.76
C TYR A 371 16.83 5.00 -11.39
N ILE A 372 17.21 3.78 -11.07
CA ILE A 372 18.24 3.00 -11.73
C ILE A 372 17.56 1.72 -12.26
N TYR A 373 17.43 1.61 -13.58
CA TYR A 373 16.81 0.45 -14.23
C TYR A 373 17.89 -0.48 -14.80
N ILE A 374 17.95 -1.73 -14.35
CA ILE A 374 18.98 -2.69 -14.77
C ILE A 374 18.38 -3.72 -15.73
N GLU A 375 18.81 -3.65 -16.99
CA GLU A 375 18.41 -4.56 -18.06
C GLU A 375 19.21 -5.87 -18.05
N GLU A 376 18.59 -6.96 -18.49
CA GLU A 376 19.28 -8.23 -18.75
C GLU A 376 20.12 -8.12 -20.02
N LYS A 377 21.30 -8.75 -20.03
CA LYS A 377 22.23 -8.68 -21.17
C LYS A 377 21.67 -9.30 -22.45
N ASP A 378 20.85 -10.32 -22.31
CA ASP A 378 20.19 -11.03 -23.40
C ASP A 378 18.69 -10.71 -23.47
N ALA A 379 18.27 -9.57 -22.89
CA ALA A 379 16.89 -9.12 -22.89
C ALA A 379 16.30 -9.24 -24.30
N LYS A 380 15.35 -10.17 -24.46
CA LYS A 380 14.78 -10.49 -25.78
C LYS A 380 13.97 -9.31 -26.32
N ASN A 381 13.42 -8.48 -25.44
CA ASN A 381 12.52 -7.38 -25.79
C ASN A 381 11.36 -7.85 -26.68
N ILE A 382 10.81 -9.03 -26.35
CA ILE A 382 9.68 -9.66 -27.02
C ILE A 382 8.51 -9.61 -26.06
N PHE A 383 7.44 -8.94 -26.48
CA PHE A 383 6.21 -8.76 -25.70
C PHE A 383 5.24 -9.94 -25.88
N GLU A 384 5.39 -10.68 -26.98
CA GLU A 384 4.52 -11.78 -27.36
C GLU A 384 4.87 -13.09 -26.61
N HIS A 385 3.86 -13.90 -26.34
CA HIS A 385 3.93 -15.21 -25.67
C HIS A 385 4.49 -16.31 -26.59
N THR A 386 5.68 -16.07 -27.15
CA THR A 386 6.27 -16.87 -28.24
C THR A 386 7.50 -17.68 -27.84
N TYR A 387 7.93 -17.58 -26.58
CA TYR A 387 9.12 -18.27 -26.08
C TYR A 387 8.97 -18.68 -24.61
N ALA A 388 9.61 -19.79 -24.23
CA ALA A 388 9.60 -20.28 -22.86
C ALA A 388 10.14 -19.25 -21.85
N PRO A 389 9.50 -19.09 -20.68
CA PRO A 389 8.33 -19.85 -20.20
C PRO A 389 6.96 -19.28 -20.63
N TYR A 390 6.93 -18.21 -21.43
CA TYR A 390 5.72 -17.50 -21.83
C TYR A 390 4.91 -18.19 -22.93
N ASP A 391 5.51 -19.08 -23.72
CA ASP A 391 4.82 -19.92 -24.72
C ASP A 391 3.93 -21.03 -24.13
N ASN A 392 3.65 -20.97 -22.82
CA ASN A 392 2.81 -21.91 -22.12
C ASN A 392 1.33 -21.79 -22.59
N PRO A 393 0.64 -22.91 -22.87
CA PRO A 393 -0.79 -22.95 -23.21
C PRO A 393 -1.70 -22.11 -22.31
N LYS A 394 -1.41 -22.02 -21.01
CA LYS A 394 -2.21 -21.21 -20.08
C LYS A 394 -2.25 -19.71 -20.43
N TYR A 395 -1.27 -19.22 -21.20
CA TYR A 395 -1.24 -17.86 -21.72
C TYR A 395 -1.69 -17.80 -23.16
N VAL A 396 -1.07 -18.59 -24.05
CA VAL A 396 -1.35 -18.51 -25.49
C VAL A 396 -2.79 -18.91 -25.85
N ASP A 397 -3.37 -19.88 -25.11
CA ASP A 397 -4.77 -20.32 -25.28
C ASP A 397 -5.74 -19.55 -24.38
N TYR A 398 -5.27 -18.55 -23.61
CA TYR A 398 -6.16 -17.72 -22.81
C TYR A 398 -7.11 -16.97 -23.74
N GLU A 399 -8.41 -17.18 -23.53
CA GLU A 399 -9.47 -16.68 -24.43
C GLU A 399 -10.21 -15.50 -23.81
N ILE A 400 -10.50 -14.49 -24.63
CA ILE A 400 -11.48 -13.44 -24.34
C ILE A 400 -12.74 -13.62 -25.19
N ILE A 401 -13.87 -13.14 -24.67
CA ILE A 401 -15.17 -13.18 -25.33
C ILE A 401 -15.63 -11.73 -25.61
N ILE A 402 -16.06 -11.46 -26.84
CA ILE A 402 -16.62 -10.17 -27.25
C ILE A 402 -18.06 -10.42 -27.71
N HIS A 403 -19.04 -9.82 -27.04
CA HIS A 403 -20.46 -10.02 -27.35
C HIS A 403 -21.32 -8.83 -26.87
N GLY A 404 -22.64 -8.99 -26.82
CA GLY A 404 -23.58 -8.01 -26.29
C GLY A 404 -24.75 -7.73 -27.23
N ASN A 405 -25.74 -6.98 -26.75
CA ASN A 405 -26.98 -6.66 -27.47
C ASN A 405 -26.76 -5.88 -28.78
N LYS A 406 -25.58 -5.27 -28.95
CA LYS A 406 -25.20 -4.53 -30.16
C LYS A 406 -24.18 -5.26 -31.03
N MET A 407 -23.89 -6.52 -30.73
CA MET A 407 -23.10 -7.42 -31.58
C MET A 407 -24.02 -8.37 -32.34
N ALA A 408 -23.63 -8.73 -33.57
CA ALA A 408 -24.39 -9.70 -34.37
C ALA A 408 -24.21 -11.14 -33.87
N GLU A 409 -23.02 -11.45 -33.36
CA GLU A 409 -22.65 -12.76 -32.82
C GLU A 409 -21.60 -12.60 -31.72
N GLU A 410 -21.49 -13.64 -30.88
CA GLU A 410 -20.39 -13.77 -29.93
C GLU A 410 -19.12 -14.16 -30.67
N VAL A 411 -18.02 -13.46 -30.39
CA VAL A 411 -16.70 -13.73 -30.98
C VAL A 411 -15.70 -14.03 -29.87
N ARG A 412 -14.85 -15.03 -30.10
CA ARG A 412 -13.81 -15.46 -29.17
C ARG A 412 -12.44 -15.31 -29.81
N TYR A 413 -11.50 -14.77 -29.05
CA TYR A 413 -10.10 -14.68 -29.47
C TYR A 413 -9.19 -15.21 -28.38
N LYS A 414 -8.23 -16.05 -28.77
CA LYS A 414 -7.10 -16.40 -27.91
C LYS A 414 -6.06 -15.28 -27.91
N VAL A 415 -5.20 -15.25 -26.89
CA VAL A 415 -4.00 -14.40 -26.88
C VAL A 415 -3.17 -14.60 -28.13
N SER A 416 -2.95 -15.86 -28.55
CA SER A 416 -2.22 -16.14 -29.79
C SER A 416 -2.87 -15.55 -31.05
N ASP A 417 -4.20 -15.48 -31.08
CA ASP A 417 -4.93 -14.86 -32.19
C ASP A 417 -4.68 -13.35 -32.20
N ILE A 418 -4.79 -12.70 -31.03
CA ILE A 418 -4.56 -11.27 -30.82
C ILE A 418 -3.12 -10.88 -31.21
N GLU A 419 -2.12 -11.63 -30.74
CA GLU A 419 -0.70 -11.42 -31.06
C GLU A 419 -0.38 -11.60 -32.55
N SER A 420 -1.22 -12.34 -33.30
CA SER A 420 -1.06 -12.51 -34.74
C SER A 420 -1.65 -11.36 -35.57
N MET A 421 -2.40 -10.43 -34.96
CA MET A 421 -3.10 -9.34 -35.64
C MET A 421 -2.17 -8.16 -35.95
N THR A 422 -1.04 -8.42 -36.61
CA THR A 422 0.06 -7.46 -36.80
C THR A 422 -0.34 -6.14 -37.47
N ASN A 423 -1.46 -6.10 -38.20
CA ASN A 423 -1.98 -4.91 -38.87
C ASN A 423 -2.66 -3.90 -37.93
N ILE A 424 -2.96 -4.30 -36.69
CA ILE A 424 -3.62 -3.45 -35.68
C ILE A 424 -2.81 -3.35 -34.38
N HIS A 425 -1.54 -3.76 -34.43
CA HIS A 425 -0.61 -3.62 -33.30
C HIS A 425 -0.30 -2.16 -33.01
N ASP A 426 -0.08 -1.86 -31.74
CA ASP A 426 0.51 -0.61 -31.28
C ASP A 426 1.50 -0.90 -30.15
N GLU A 427 2.57 -0.11 -30.09
CA GLU A 427 3.56 -0.14 -29.03
C GLU A 427 3.87 1.29 -28.63
N SER A 428 3.44 1.69 -27.45
CA SER A 428 3.53 3.07 -26.96
C SER A 428 3.81 3.09 -25.45
N GLU A 429 4.45 4.16 -24.99
CA GLU A 429 4.61 4.43 -23.55
C GLU A 429 3.40 5.21 -23.05
N TYR A 430 2.82 4.79 -21.93
CA TYR A 430 1.67 5.43 -21.30
C TYR A 430 2.07 6.03 -19.96
N SER A 431 1.69 7.29 -19.75
CA SER A 431 1.71 7.94 -18.45
C SER A 431 0.47 7.51 -17.66
N LEU A 432 0.67 6.92 -16.49
CA LEU A 432 -0.40 6.43 -15.64
C LEU A 432 -0.24 7.00 -14.23
N SER A 433 -1.35 7.18 -13.53
CA SER A 433 -1.30 7.52 -12.10
C SER A 433 -2.41 6.83 -11.31
N ASN A 434 -2.07 6.34 -10.11
CA ASN A 434 -3.05 5.76 -9.19
C ASN A 434 -3.61 6.80 -8.21
N SER A 435 -2.92 7.93 -8.10
CA SER A 435 -3.28 9.10 -7.30
C SER A 435 -2.59 10.33 -7.87
N GLU A 436 -2.83 11.51 -7.31
CA GLU A 436 -2.10 12.74 -7.63
C GLU A 436 -0.58 12.61 -7.36
N TYR A 437 -0.21 11.71 -6.44
CA TYR A 437 1.16 11.52 -5.97
C TYR A 437 1.91 10.44 -6.72
N PHE A 438 1.23 9.36 -7.11
CA PHE A 438 1.88 8.15 -7.62
C PHE A 438 1.73 8.05 -9.13
N TRP A 439 2.79 8.46 -9.85
CA TRP A 439 2.90 8.46 -11.30
C TRP A 439 3.89 7.41 -11.78
N TYR A 440 3.59 6.78 -12.92
CA TYR A 440 4.46 5.81 -13.54
C TYR A 440 4.29 5.80 -15.06
N TYR A 441 5.38 5.41 -15.73
CA TYR A 441 5.53 5.46 -17.18
C TYR A 441 6.00 4.09 -17.65
N ASN A 442 5.17 3.40 -18.41
CA ASN A 442 5.44 2.03 -18.86
C ASN A 442 5.14 1.88 -20.34
N ARG A 443 5.94 1.06 -21.01
CA ARG A 443 5.75 0.70 -22.41
C ARG A 443 4.85 -0.52 -22.49
N TYR A 444 3.79 -0.42 -23.28
CA TYR A 444 2.84 -1.51 -23.50
C TYR A 444 2.82 -1.88 -24.97
N LYS A 445 2.54 -3.16 -25.24
CA LYS A 445 2.27 -3.65 -26.59
C LYS A 445 0.98 -4.44 -26.61
N GLY A 446 0.16 -4.19 -27.63
CA GLY A 446 -1.17 -4.76 -27.76
C GLY A 446 -1.78 -4.53 -29.13
N VAL A 447 -3.08 -4.83 -29.23
CA VAL A 447 -3.91 -4.41 -30.36
C VAL A 447 -4.77 -3.21 -29.95
N LYS A 448 -5.03 -2.31 -30.90
CA LYS A 448 -5.97 -1.20 -30.71
C LYS A 448 -7.38 -1.75 -30.48
N LEU A 449 -8.01 -1.39 -29.37
CA LEU A 449 -9.31 -1.92 -28.97
C LEU A 449 -10.38 -1.65 -30.03
N TRP A 450 -10.45 -0.43 -30.56
CA TRP A 450 -11.41 -0.08 -31.61
C TRP A 450 -11.27 -0.99 -32.84
N ASP A 451 -10.04 -1.21 -33.31
CA ASP A 451 -9.78 -2.05 -34.49
C ASP A 451 -10.07 -3.54 -34.21
N LEU A 452 -9.83 -4.00 -32.97
CA LEU A 452 -10.21 -5.35 -32.53
C LEU A 452 -11.74 -5.52 -32.54
N LEU A 453 -12.49 -4.54 -32.06
CA LEU A 453 -13.96 -4.58 -32.07
C LEU A 453 -14.53 -4.60 -33.50
N LEU A 454 -13.98 -3.78 -34.41
CA LEU A 454 -14.35 -3.82 -35.83
C LEU A 454 -14.05 -5.19 -36.45
N LYS A 455 -12.91 -5.79 -36.09
CA LYS A 455 -12.55 -7.14 -36.53
C LYS A 455 -13.47 -8.21 -35.95
N ALA A 456 -13.99 -8.00 -34.74
CA ALA A 456 -15.01 -8.83 -34.10
C ALA A 456 -16.42 -8.64 -34.69
N GLY A 457 -16.59 -7.78 -35.70
CA GLY A 457 -17.88 -7.59 -36.39
C GLY A 457 -18.74 -6.46 -35.83
N LEU A 458 -18.18 -5.55 -35.01
CA LEU A 458 -18.89 -4.34 -34.58
C LEU A 458 -19.29 -3.48 -35.79
N ASP A 459 -20.51 -2.94 -35.79
CA ASP A 459 -20.93 -1.96 -36.80
C ASP A 459 -20.09 -0.68 -36.68
N PRO A 460 -19.33 -0.26 -37.71
CA PRO A 460 -18.54 0.97 -37.67
C PRO A 460 -19.37 2.25 -37.49
N ASN A 461 -20.69 2.18 -37.72
CA ASN A 461 -21.63 3.30 -37.54
C ASN A 461 -22.51 3.15 -36.29
N ILE A 462 -22.15 2.26 -35.36
CA ILE A 462 -22.84 2.11 -34.09
C ILE A 462 -22.97 3.46 -33.37
N ASP A 463 -24.08 3.62 -32.62
CA ASP A 463 -24.30 4.80 -31.78
C ASP A 463 -23.13 5.00 -30.81
N GLU A 464 -22.48 6.15 -30.89
CA GLU A 464 -21.28 6.46 -30.11
C GLU A 464 -21.56 6.53 -28.59
N SER A 465 -22.83 6.69 -28.19
CA SER A 465 -23.25 6.60 -26.78
C SER A 465 -23.39 5.17 -26.26
N THR A 466 -23.25 4.16 -27.12
CA THR A 466 -23.33 2.75 -26.72
C THR A 466 -22.23 2.44 -25.72
N THR A 467 -22.61 1.81 -24.61
CA THR A 467 -21.69 1.42 -23.54
C THR A 467 -20.94 0.13 -23.88
N VAL A 468 -19.70 0.04 -23.40
CA VAL A 468 -18.78 -1.08 -23.52
C VAL A 468 -18.29 -1.42 -22.13
N GLN A 469 -18.64 -2.62 -21.68
CA GLN A 469 -18.23 -3.14 -20.38
C GLN A 469 -17.09 -4.13 -20.57
N PHE A 470 -16.18 -4.19 -19.61
CA PHE A 470 -15.07 -5.12 -19.61
C PHE A 470 -15.15 -5.96 -18.35
N ILE A 471 -14.96 -7.27 -18.45
CA ILE A 471 -14.97 -8.17 -17.30
C ILE A 471 -13.60 -8.82 -17.16
N ALA A 472 -13.03 -8.72 -15.97
CA ALA A 472 -11.81 -9.41 -15.61
C ALA A 472 -12.11 -10.81 -15.06
N ALA A 473 -11.15 -11.72 -15.18
CA ALA A 473 -11.30 -13.10 -14.68
C ALA A 473 -11.44 -13.20 -13.14
N ASP A 474 -11.06 -12.15 -12.40
CA ASP A 474 -11.26 -12.01 -10.95
C ASP A 474 -12.58 -11.30 -10.58
N ASN A 475 -13.46 -11.09 -11.57
CA ASN A 475 -14.70 -10.30 -11.47
C ASN A 475 -14.49 -8.82 -11.14
N TYR A 476 -13.26 -8.31 -11.19
CA TYR A 476 -13.02 -6.88 -11.13
C TYR A 476 -13.61 -6.21 -12.37
N ASN A 477 -14.27 -5.06 -12.19
CA ASN A 477 -14.54 -4.21 -13.32
C ASN A 477 -14.56 -2.73 -12.95
N PHE A 478 -14.14 -1.93 -13.91
CA PHE A 478 -14.16 -0.47 -13.86
C PHE A 478 -15.42 0.08 -14.54
N ALA A 479 -15.57 1.42 -14.54
CA ALA A 479 -16.70 2.08 -15.18
C ALA A 479 -16.75 1.74 -16.69
N PRO A 480 -17.94 1.44 -17.24
CA PRO A 480 -18.07 1.22 -18.68
C PRO A 480 -17.59 2.42 -19.48
N LEU A 481 -16.92 2.16 -20.60
CA LEU A 481 -16.57 3.19 -21.59
C LEU A 481 -17.67 3.26 -22.65
N THR A 482 -17.78 4.38 -23.35
CA THR A 482 -18.64 4.50 -24.53
C THR A 482 -17.86 4.17 -25.80
N ILE A 483 -18.58 3.85 -26.88
CA ILE A 483 -17.96 3.73 -28.21
C ILE A 483 -17.24 5.02 -28.59
N LYS A 484 -17.77 6.20 -28.24
CA LYS A 484 -17.11 7.49 -28.47
C LYS A 484 -15.71 7.50 -27.83
N GLU A 485 -15.64 7.13 -26.56
CA GLU A 485 -14.38 7.11 -25.81
C GLU A 485 -13.37 6.12 -26.41
N ILE A 486 -13.83 4.94 -26.82
CA ILE A 486 -12.95 3.93 -27.45
C ILE A 486 -12.47 4.34 -28.85
N LYS A 487 -13.32 5.03 -29.62
CA LYS A 487 -13.06 5.41 -31.01
C LYS A 487 -12.22 6.69 -31.12
N ASP A 488 -12.43 7.64 -30.22
CA ASP A 488 -11.76 8.94 -30.25
C ASP A 488 -10.49 8.95 -29.40
N ASN A 489 -9.40 8.46 -29.99
CA ASN A 489 -8.09 8.43 -29.32
C ASN A 489 -7.57 9.84 -28.96
N SER A 490 -8.13 10.92 -29.52
CA SER A 490 -7.69 12.29 -29.18
C SER A 490 -8.04 12.68 -27.74
N LEU A 491 -8.98 11.96 -27.12
CA LEU A 491 -9.34 12.11 -25.71
C LEU A 491 -8.23 11.69 -24.76
N TYR A 492 -7.29 10.84 -25.21
CA TYR A 492 -6.23 10.31 -24.37
C TYR A 492 -4.88 10.93 -24.73
N GLY A 493 -4.22 11.45 -23.70
CA GLY A 493 -2.92 12.09 -23.79
C GLY A 493 -1.89 11.51 -22.82
N TYR A 494 -0.64 11.86 -23.11
CA TYR A 494 0.52 11.58 -22.30
C TYR A 494 0.93 12.83 -21.54
N TYR A 495 1.05 12.70 -20.22
CA TYR A 495 1.43 13.79 -19.31
C TYR A 495 2.66 13.40 -18.52
N GLU A 496 3.56 14.35 -18.30
CA GLU A 496 4.60 14.24 -17.30
C GLU A 496 4.18 15.01 -16.06
N LYS A 497 4.57 14.53 -14.87
CA LYS A 497 4.29 15.25 -13.64
C LYS A 497 5.02 16.59 -13.66
N ASP A 498 4.28 17.67 -13.42
CA ASP A 498 4.86 19.01 -13.40
C ASP A 498 5.74 19.16 -12.15
N ALA A 499 6.93 19.72 -12.30
CA ALA A 499 7.85 19.93 -11.18
C ALA A 499 7.29 20.92 -10.13
N THR A 500 6.32 21.75 -10.50
CA THR A 500 5.62 22.68 -9.60
C THR A 500 4.39 22.07 -8.94
N ASP A 501 4.01 20.85 -9.31
CA ASP A 501 2.98 20.07 -8.62
C ASP A 501 3.55 19.45 -7.34
N LEU A 502 3.43 20.21 -6.25
CA LEU A 502 3.93 19.84 -4.93
C LEU A 502 3.10 18.76 -4.24
N GLY A 503 1.96 18.36 -4.82
CA GLY A 503 0.99 17.49 -4.14
C GLY A 503 0.40 18.12 -2.87
N ASP A 504 0.35 19.45 -2.78
CA ASP A 504 -0.26 20.17 -1.66
C ASP A 504 -1.72 20.58 -1.92
N GLY A 505 -2.27 20.13 -3.06
CA GLY A 505 -3.62 20.46 -3.53
C GLY A 505 -3.77 21.85 -4.15
N ASN A 506 -2.71 22.66 -4.20
CA ASN A 506 -2.77 24.02 -4.78
C ASN A 506 -2.45 24.05 -6.28
N PHE A 507 -1.87 22.98 -6.82
CA PHE A 507 -1.51 22.89 -8.24
C PHE A 507 -2.76 22.70 -9.13
N ASN A 508 -2.95 23.60 -10.10
CA ASN A 508 -4.07 23.49 -11.03
C ASN A 508 -3.68 22.69 -12.27
N GLY A 509 -3.78 21.37 -12.17
CA GLY A 509 -3.51 20.44 -13.28
C GLY A 509 -4.37 20.66 -14.54
N ASN A 510 -5.51 21.35 -14.45
CA ASN A 510 -6.40 21.58 -15.61
C ASN A 510 -5.79 22.52 -16.67
N LEU A 511 -4.71 23.23 -16.33
CA LEU A 511 -3.99 24.11 -17.25
C LEU A 511 -2.81 23.42 -17.93
N VAL A 512 -2.50 22.18 -17.54
CA VAL A 512 -1.40 21.43 -18.13
C VAL A 512 -1.91 20.76 -19.40
N GLU A 513 -1.25 21.08 -20.51
CA GLU A 513 -1.50 20.43 -21.80
C GLU A 513 -0.71 19.13 -21.90
N PRO A 514 -1.26 18.07 -22.52
CA PRO A 514 -0.51 16.83 -22.74
C PRO A 514 0.68 17.06 -23.68
N LEU A 515 1.78 16.32 -23.47
CA LEU A 515 2.94 16.38 -24.37
C LEU A 515 2.61 15.82 -25.75
N HIS A 516 1.72 14.83 -25.81
CA HIS A 516 1.13 14.30 -27.04
C HIS A 516 -0.25 13.69 -26.77
N THR A 517 -1.12 13.72 -27.78
CA THR A 517 -2.48 13.16 -27.77
C THR A 517 -2.63 12.08 -28.82
N GLY A 518 -3.81 11.45 -28.89
CA GLY A 518 -4.09 10.43 -29.92
C GLY A 518 -3.68 9.03 -29.49
N MET A 519 -3.60 8.77 -28.19
CA MET A 519 -3.21 7.48 -27.65
C MET A 519 -4.38 6.48 -27.75
N PRO A 520 -4.24 5.35 -28.46
CA PRO A 520 -5.30 4.36 -28.54
C PRO A 520 -5.51 3.65 -27.19
N ILE A 521 -6.72 3.15 -26.98
CA ILE A 521 -6.95 2.13 -25.95
C ILE A 521 -6.41 0.79 -26.47
N LEU A 522 -5.59 0.10 -25.69
CA LEU A 522 -4.98 -1.17 -26.04
C LEU A 522 -5.61 -2.33 -25.29
N VAL A 523 -5.81 -3.45 -26.00
CA VAL A 523 -5.81 -4.78 -25.39
C VAL A 523 -4.35 -5.25 -25.38
N ALA A 524 -3.66 -4.99 -24.28
CA ALA A 524 -2.23 -5.17 -24.11
C ALA A 524 -1.87 -6.60 -23.65
N TYR A 525 -0.92 -7.23 -24.34
CA TYR A 525 -0.38 -8.56 -24.00
C TYR A 525 1.05 -8.51 -23.45
N GLY A 526 1.72 -7.36 -23.53
CA GLY A 526 3.05 -7.21 -22.94
C GLY A 526 3.33 -5.85 -22.30
N PHE A 527 4.43 -5.84 -21.55
CA PHE A 527 4.82 -4.83 -20.59
C PHE A 527 6.34 -4.68 -20.56
N ASN A 528 6.85 -3.47 -20.78
CA ASN A 528 8.28 -3.10 -20.68
C ASN A 528 9.26 -4.08 -21.36
N GLY A 529 8.88 -4.65 -22.50
CA GLY A 529 9.72 -5.60 -23.27
C GLY A 529 9.49 -7.08 -22.97
N TYR A 530 8.50 -7.41 -22.13
CA TYR A 530 8.22 -8.77 -21.68
C TYR A 530 6.72 -9.12 -21.81
N PRO A 531 6.36 -10.39 -22.00
CA PRO A 531 4.96 -10.80 -21.96
C PRO A 531 4.40 -10.72 -20.53
N TYR A 532 3.10 -10.46 -20.43
CA TYR A 532 2.42 -10.54 -19.14
C TYR A 532 2.31 -11.99 -18.64
N VAL A 533 2.50 -12.19 -17.34
CA VAL A 533 2.05 -13.42 -16.68
C VAL A 533 0.75 -13.14 -15.91
N SER A 534 0.06 -14.19 -15.49
CA SER A 534 -1.15 -14.02 -14.70
C SER A 534 -0.79 -13.75 -13.24
N ARG A 535 0.08 -14.55 -12.64
CA ARG A 535 0.34 -14.49 -11.19
C ARG A 535 1.83 -14.32 -10.86
N PRO A 536 2.16 -13.68 -9.72
CA PRO A 536 3.54 -13.65 -9.22
C PRO A 536 4.18 -15.02 -8.96
N THR A 537 3.38 -16.08 -8.85
CA THR A 537 3.87 -17.47 -8.69
C THR A 537 4.17 -18.17 -10.01
N ASP A 538 3.88 -17.53 -11.14
CA ASP A 538 4.08 -18.14 -12.45
C ASP A 538 5.54 -18.15 -12.89
N ALA A 539 5.93 -19.21 -13.60
CA ALA A 539 7.17 -19.20 -14.37
C ALA A 539 7.13 -18.06 -15.41
N GLY A 540 8.14 -17.19 -15.40
CA GLY A 540 8.19 -15.98 -16.23
C GLY A 540 7.81 -14.69 -15.50
N PHE A 541 7.32 -14.77 -14.25
CA PHE A 541 7.18 -13.60 -13.41
C PHE A 541 8.56 -13.04 -13.07
N ASN A 542 8.73 -11.74 -13.30
CA ASN A 542 9.91 -11.01 -12.89
C ASN A 542 9.53 -9.94 -11.86
N PRO A 543 9.84 -10.14 -10.56
CA PRO A 543 9.53 -9.18 -9.50
C PRO A 543 10.23 -7.81 -9.65
N GLY A 544 11.36 -7.75 -10.37
CA GLY A 544 12.01 -6.49 -10.69
C GLY A 544 11.29 -5.67 -11.79
N LEU A 545 10.40 -6.31 -12.54
CA LEU A 545 9.52 -5.68 -13.53
C LEU A 545 8.09 -5.46 -13.02
N GLY A 546 7.51 -6.46 -12.37
CA GLY A 546 6.06 -6.49 -12.05
C GLY A 546 5.20 -6.81 -13.29
N ASN A 547 5.59 -7.79 -14.11
CA ASN A 547 4.88 -8.16 -15.33
C ASN A 547 3.67 -9.10 -15.09
N ASP A 548 3.00 -9.04 -13.94
CA ASP A 548 1.82 -9.85 -13.62
C ASP A 548 0.50 -9.16 -13.98
N GLY A 549 -0.63 -9.84 -13.72
CA GLY A 549 -1.99 -9.34 -13.97
C GLY A 549 -2.49 -9.42 -15.41
N GLY A 550 -1.88 -10.26 -16.25
CA GLY A 550 -2.36 -10.60 -17.59
C GLY A 550 -2.94 -12.03 -17.70
N PRO A 551 -2.89 -12.67 -18.88
CA PRO A 551 -2.03 -12.34 -20.02
C PRO A 551 -2.53 -11.18 -20.88
N LEU A 552 -3.75 -10.66 -20.64
CA LEU A 552 -4.30 -9.49 -21.31
C LEU A 552 -4.77 -8.44 -20.31
N ARG A 553 -4.49 -7.18 -20.65
CA ARG A 553 -4.97 -5.99 -19.92
C ARG A 553 -5.61 -4.99 -20.88
N VAL A 554 -6.48 -4.12 -20.36
CA VAL A 554 -6.94 -2.93 -21.09
C VAL A 554 -6.14 -1.74 -20.60
N ILE A 555 -5.44 -1.06 -21.50
CA ILE A 555 -4.55 0.08 -21.21
C ILE A 555 -5.02 1.33 -21.96
N PHE A 556 -5.21 2.46 -21.29
CA PHE A 556 -5.54 3.74 -21.92
C PHE A 556 -4.81 4.93 -21.28
N GLY A 557 -4.59 5.97 -22.07
CA GLY A 557 -3.91 7.19 -21.63
C GLY A 557 -4.75 8.03 -20.67
N LYS A 558 -4.25 9.20 -20.29
CA LYS A 558 -4.96 10.11 -19.38
C LYS A 558 -5.86 11.04 -20.17
N THR A 559 -7.07 11.27 -19.71
CA THR A 559 -8.00 12.25 -20.29
C THR A 559 -7.72 13.69 -19.84
N SER A 560 -7.00 13.84 -18.73
CA SER A 560 -6.48 15.10 -18.22
C SER A 560 -5.28 14.85 -17.32
N TYR A 561 -4.52 15.89 -16.95
CA TYR A 561 -3.39 15.76 -16.02
C TYR A 561 -3.79 15.09 -14.69
N ASN A 562 -4.96 15.44 -14.14
CA ASN A 562 -5.45 14.94 -12.85
C ASN A 562 -6.13 13.56 -12.95
N ASP A 563 -6.29 13.01 -14.15
CA ASP A 563 -6.96 11.72 -14.36
C ASP A 563 -6.16 10.56 -13.74
N THR A 564 -6.70 9.91 -12.71
CA THR A 564 -6.08 8.76 -12.05
C THR A 564 -6.36 7.46 -12.81
N ASN A 565 -6.05 7.47 -14.10
CA ASN A 565 -6.32 6.37 -15.03
C ASN A 565 -5.67 5.04 -14.62
N GLY A 566 -4.58 5.05 -13.86
CA GLY A 566 -3.83 3.86 -13.48
C GLY A 566 -4.65 2.87 -12.63
N SER A 567 -5.57 3.37 -11.81
CA SER A 567 -6.49 2.53 -11.02
C SER A 567 -7.62 1.93 -11.86
N ASN A 568 -7.85 2.44 -13.07
CA ASN A 568 -8.96 2.08 -13.95
C ASN A 568 -8.54 1.18 -15.13
N GLN A 569 -7.34 0.58 -15.07
CA GLN A 569 -6.87 -0.36 -16.08
C GLN A 569 -7.37 -1.78 -15.78
N VAL A 570 -7.93 -2.47 -16.77
CA VAL A 570 -8.43 -3.85 -16.58
C VAL A 570 -7.26 -4.80 -16.54
N GLN A 571 -7.15 -5.54 -15.45
CA GLN A 571 -6.28 -6.70 -15.36
C GLN A 571 -7.05 -7.96 -15.70
N PHE A 572 -6.37 -9.02 -16.13
CA PHE A 572 -7.01 -10.32 -16.40
C PHE A 572 -8.22 -10.23 -17.35
N LEU A 573 -8.16 -9.39 -18.38
CA LEU A 573 -9.30 -9.15 -19.28
C LEU A 573 -9.87 -10.49 -19.76
N LYS A 574 -11.19 -10.69 -19.64
CA LYS A 574 -11.86 -11.95 -19.97
C LYS A 574 -13.06 -11.75 -20.90
N GLU A 575 -13.75 -10.63 -20.77
CA GLU A 575 -14.96 -10.35 -21.54
C GLU A 575 -15.05 -8.88 -21.94
N ILE A 576 -15.68 -8.62 -23.08
CA ILE A 576 -16.07 -7.29 -23.55
C ILE A 576 -17.54 -7.35 -23.99
N ILE A 577 -18.41 -6.57 -23.36
CA ILE A 577 -19.87 -6.56 -23.62
C ILE A 577 -20.26 -5.22 -24.23
N ILE A 578 -20.82 -5.24 -25.44
CA ILE A 578 -21.21 -4.06 -26.21
C ILE A 578 -22.72 -3.83 -26.18
N GLY A 579 -23.13 -2.69 -25.60
CA GLY A 579 -24.51 -2.23 -25.56
C GLY A 579 -25.43 -3.00 -24.60
N GLY A 580 -24.84 -3.59 -23.56
CA GLY A 580 -25.53 -4.42 -22.58
C GLY A 580 -25.59 -5.90 -22.97
N GLY A 581 -26.07 -6.74 -22.06
CA GLY A 581 -26.04 -8.20 -22.17
C GLY A 581 -25.53 -8.82 -20.86
N ASP A 582 -25.88 -10.08 -20.62
CA ASP A 582 -25.46 -10.78 -19.41
C ASP A 582 -24.02 -11.30 -19.53
N PRO A 583 -23.18 -11.19 -18.48
CA PRO A 583 -21.88 -11.82 -18.44
C PRO A 583 -21.96 -13.34 -18.71
N VAL A 584 -21.11 -13.84 -19.61
CA VAL A 584 -21.04 -15.28 -19.96
C VAL A 584 -19.70 -15.92 -19.62
N SER A 585 -18.64 -15.12 -19.39
CA SER A 585 -17.29 -15.63 -19.13
C SER A 585 -17.04 -16.01 -17.69
N THR A 586 -17.68 -15.30 -16.76
CA THR A 586 -17.71 -15.60 -15.34
C THR A 586 -19.10 -16.13 -15.09
N GLY A 587 -19.25 -17.46 -15.12
CA GLY A 587 -20.55 -18.09 -14.90
C GLY A 587 -21.21 -17.40 -13.71
N THR A 588 -22.44 -16.90 -13.92
CA THR A 588 -23.32 -16.36 -12.90
C THR A 588 -23.45 -17.42 -11.80
N SER A 589 -22.48 -17.41 -10.91
CA SER A 589 -22.45 -18.23 -9.73
C SER A 589 -23.42 -17.53 -8.81
N GLY A 590 -24.69 -17.94 -8.90
CA GLY A 590 -25.64 -17.65 -7.85
C GLY A 590 -26.95 -16.97 -8.25
N THR A 591 -27.59 -17.28 -9.38
CA THR A 591 -29.03 -17.00 -9.56
C THR A 591 -29.80 -18.33 -9.67
N GLY A 592 -30.85 -18.48 -8.87
CA GLY A 592 -31.64 -19.72 -8.81
C GLY A 592 -32.58 -19.80 -7.60
N GLU A 593 -33.41 -20.83 -7.58
CA GLU A 593 -34.28 -21.15 -6.44
C GLU A 593 -33.43 -21.81 -5.33
N GLY A 594 -33.18 -21.07 -4.25
CA GLY A 594 -32.47 -21.57 -3.05
C GLY A 594 -33.32 -21.41 -1.79
N GLU A 595 -32.90 -22.07 -0.71
CA GLU A 595 -33.56 -21.88 0.58
C GLU A 595 -33.17 -20.52 1.18
N THR A 596 -34.16 -19.72 1.53
CA THR A 596 -33.97 -18.46 2.25
C THR A 596 -33.63 -18.74 3.71
N THR A 597 -32.54 -18.17 4.23
CA THR A 597 -32.09 -18.41 5.61
C THR A 597 -32.30 -17.24 6.58
N HIS A 598 -32.67 -16.07 6.06
CA HIS A 598 -32.83 -14.88 6.89
C HIS A 598 -34.01 -14.98 7.86
N GLN A 599 -33.92 -14.22 8.94
CA GLN A 599 -34.98 -14.01 9.91
C GLN A 599 -35.51 -12.58 9.79
N ASP A 600 -36.82 -12.41 9.93
CA ASP A 600 -37.43 -11.09 10.06
C ASP A 600 -36.99 -10.45 11.39
N ILE A 601 -36.87 -9.12 11.41
CA ILE A 601 -36.47 -8.40 12.61
C ILE A 601 -37.68 -8.16 13.52
N ASP A 602 -37.61 -8.63 14.77
CA ASP A 602 -38.55 -8.24 15.82
C ASP A 602 -38.10 -6.90 16.44
N LYS A 603 -39.02 -5.91 16.46
CA LYS A 603 -38.79 -4.57 17.02
C LYS A 603 -38.17 -4.57 18.42
N SER A 604 -38.55 -5.53 19.25
CA SER A 604 -38.10 -5.66 20.64
C SER A 604 -36.66 -6.19 20.78
N THR A 605 -36.13 -6.83 19.72
CA THR A 605 -34.82 -7.50 19.71
C THR A 605 -33.86 -6.97 18.63
N SER A 606 -34.24 -5.90 17.93
CA SER A 606 -33.41 -5.24 16.92
C SER A 606 -32.11 -4.70 17.52
N TRP A 607 -31.03 -4.76 16.75
CA TRP A 607 -29.72 -4.23 17.10
C TRP A 607 -29.55 -2.78 16.61
N ASN A 608 -30.62 -1.98 16.75
CA ASN A 608 -30.67 -0.60 16.30
C ASN A 608 -29.86 0.37 17.18
N HIS A 609 -29.66 1.59 16.71
CA HIS A 609 -28.90 2.62 17.41
C HIS A 609 -29.69 3.35 18.52
N ASN A 610 -30.90 2.90 18.88
CA ASN A 610 -31.81 3.60 19.79
C ASN A 610 -31.57 3.33 21.29
N PHE A 611 -30.31 3.17 21.68
CA PHE A 611 -29.92 3.03 23.09
C PHE A 611 -28.54 3.64 23.37
N GLY A 612 -28.33 4.01 24.64
CA GLY A 612 -27.02 4.40 25.16
C GLY A 612 -26.30 5.46 24.32
N VAL A 613 -25.04 5.16 23.97
CA VAL A 613 -24.15 6.04 23.20
C VAL A 613 -24.43 6.03 21.69
N TYR A 614 -25.18 5.04 21.19
CA TYR A 614 -25.48 4.92 19.77
C TYR A 614 -26.54 5.93 19.30
N LYS A 615 -27.31 6.51 20.23
CA LYS A 615 -28.35 7.51 19.92
C LYS A 615 -27.80 8.73 19.16
N ASP A 616 -26.51 9.02 19.30
CA ASP A 616 -25.86 10.16 18.64
C ASP A 616 -25.81 10.00 17.09
N TYR A 617 -25.97 8.79 16.55
CA TYR A 617 -25.98 8.52 15.11
C TYR A 617 -27.38 8.61 14.48
N LEU A 618 -28.44 8.46 15.27
CA LEU A 618 -29.81 8.20 14.78
C LEU A 618 -30.39 9.29 13.89
N ASP A 619 -30.26 10.54 14.31
CA ASP A 619 -30.95 11.67 13.69
C ASP A 619 -30.08 12.42 12.66
N THR A 620 -28.96 11.82 12.26
CA THR A 620 -28.08 12.37 11.22
C THR A 620 -28.50 11.89 9.82
N PRO A 621 -28.34 12.71 8.77
CA PRO A 621 -28.59 12.28 7.39
C PRO A 621 -27.42 11.38 6.97
N ILE A 622 -27.70 10.12 6.65
CA ILE A 622 -26.66 9.11 6.47
C ILE A 622 -26.66 8.45 5.09
N LEU A 623 -27.75 8.59 4.33
CA LEU A 623 -27.83 7.98 3.00
C LEU A 623 -28.58 8.87 2.02
N ARG A 624 -27.96 9.16 0.88
CA ARG A 624 -28.57 9.78 -0.28
C ARG A 624 -28.84 8.73 -1.36
N VAL A 625 -30.07 8.59 -1.82
CA VAL A 625 -30.39 7.81 -3.03
C VAL A 625 -30.78 8.79 -4.14
N THR A 626 -30.04 8.77 -5.26
CA THR A 626 -30.20 9.72 -6.38
C THR A 626 -30.00 9.00 -7.73
N GLY A 627 -29.98 9.76 -8.83
CA GLY A 627 -29.67 9.30 -10.18
C GLY A 627 -30.84 9.46 -11.17
N SER A 628 -30.57 9.22 -12.45
CA SER A 628 -31.54 9.45 -13.53
C SER A 628 -32.69 8.44 -13.59
N GLN A 629 -32.61 7.35 -12.83
CA GLN A 629 -33.59 6.26 -12.86
C GLN A 629 -34.49 6.21 -11.61
N VAL A 630 -34.29 7.10 -10.63
CA VAL A 630 -35.22 7.26 -9.50
C VAL A 630 -36.31 8.26 -9.82
N LYS A 631 -37.51 8.08 -9.24
CA LYS A 631 -38.62 9.04 -9.39
C LYS A 631 -38.27 10.41 -8.83
N GLU A 632 -37.68 10.40 -7.64
CA GLU A 632 -37.17 11.58 -6.99
C GLU A 632 -36.02 11.21 -6.06
N PRO A 633 -34.92 11.98 -6.05
CA PRO A 633 -33.84 11.77 -5.10
C PRO A 633 -34.32 11.94 -3.65
N MET A 634 -33.83 11.08 -2.75
CA MET A 634 -34.22 11.07 -1.34
C MET A 634 -33.02 10.94 -0.41
N THR A 635 -33.08 11.63 0.73
CA THR A 635 -32.11 11.50 1.81
C THR A 635 -32.77 10.89 3.04
N PHE A 636 -32.11 9.92 3.65
CA PHE A 636 -32.60 9.20 4.83
C PHE A 636 -31.71 9.46 6.05
N THR A 637 -32.35 9.58 7.21
CA THR A 637 -31.65 9.46 8.50
C THR A 637 -31.50 8.01 8.92
N LEU A 638 -30.57 7.71 9.84
CA LEU A 638 -30.40 6.36 10.35
C LEU A 638 -31.67 5.86 11.04
N ARG A 639 -32.35 6.74 11.80
CA ARG A 639 -33.66 6.45 12.40
C ARG A 639 -34.68 6.01 11.37
N GLN A 640 -34.75 6.69 10.23
CA GLN A 640 -35.70 6.29 9.18
C GLN A 640 -35.37 4.92 8.63
N ILE A 641 -34.10 4.64 8.32
CA ILE A 641 -33.67 3.32 7.83
C ILE A 641 -33.96 2.22 8.85
N GLU A 642 -33.64 2.43 10.13
CA GLU A 642 -33.86 1.44 11.19
C GLU A 642 -35.35 1.27 11.56
N SER A 643 -36.19 2.29 11.32
CA SER A 643 -37.66 2.19 11.50
C SER A 643 -38.35 1.39 10.38
N MET A 644 -37.68 1.11 9.25
CA MET A 644 -38.19 0.30 8.15
C MET A 644 -38.09 -1.22 8.46
N ILE A 645 -38.48 -1.60 9.67
CA ILE A 645 -38.27 -2.95 10.24
C ILE A 645 -38.90 -4.05 9.38
N ASP A 646 -40.07 -3.79 8.77
CA ASP A 646 -40.76 -4.75 7.90
C ASP A 646 -39.99 -5.06 6.60
N PHE A 647 -38.94 -4.31 6.30
CA PHE A 647 -38.03 -4.51 5.16
C PHE A 647 -36.60 -4.84 5.60
N GLY A 648 -36.39 -4.98 6.91
CA GLY A 648 -35.14 -5.37 7.51
C GLY A 648 -35.10 -6.86 7.77
N ILE A 649 -33.90 -7.43 7.63
CA ILE A 649 -33.64 -8.84 7.89
C ILE A 649 -32.39 -8.99 8.76
N ARG A 650 -32.30 -10.13 9.44
CA ARG A 650 -31.08 -10.63 10.06
C ARG A 650 -30.65 -11.93 9.39
N ASP A 651 -29.40 -12.00 8.94
CA ASP A 651 -28.87 -13.20 8.28
C ASP A 651 -27.35 -13.31 8.42
N ILE A 652 -26.83 -14.52 8.23
CA ILE A 652 -25.40 -14.81 8.28
C ILE A 652 -24.79 -14.62 6.90
N TYR A 653 -23.83 -13.71 6.76
CA TYR A 653 -23.12 -13.49 5.51
C TYR A 653 -21.67 -13.97 5.58
N THR A 654 -21.19 -14.43 4.44
CA THR A 654 -19.81 -14.84 4.23
C THR A 654 -19.13 -13.91 3.23
N GLY A 655 -17.92 -13.46 3.55
CA GLY A 655 -17.16 -12.57 2.68
C GLY A 655 -15.89 -12.10 3.36
N ASP A 656 -16.05 -11.32 4.43
CA ASP A 656 -14.97 -10.98 5.36
C ASP A 656 -15.16 -11.73 6.68
N GLY A 657 -14.93 -13.03 6.66
CA GLY A 657 -15.33 -13.92 7.77
C GLY A 657 -16.79 -14.38 7.63
N ILE A 658 -17.33 -14.87 8.74
CA ILE A 658 -18.72 -15.32 8.88
C ILE A 658 -19.34 -14.49 10.00
N HIS A 659 -20.27 -13.62 9.65
CA HIS A 659 -20.88 -12.67 10.58
C HIS A 659 -22.38 -12.62 10.37
N GLU A 660 -23.13 -12.43 11.45
CA GLU A 660 -24.56 -12.17 11.38
C GLU A 660 -24.79 -10.67 11.27
N PHE A 661 -25.44 -10.24 10.19
CA PHE A 661 -25.74 -8.83 9.96
C PHE A 661 -27.24 -8.57 10.10
N GLU A 662 -27.56 -7.38 10.60
CA GLU A 662 -28.91 -6.83 10.61
C GLU A 662 -28.93 -5.55 9.77
N GLY A 663 -29.89 -5.46 8.84
CA GLY A 663 -29.93 -4.40 7.84
C GLY A 663 -31.19 -4.39 7.01
N ILE A 664 -31.37 -3.33 6.23
CA ILE A 664 -32.47 -3.21 5.26
C ILE A 664 -32.11 -3.88 3.93
N VAL A 665 -33.05 -4.59 3.33
CA VAL A 665 -32.89 -5.14 1.97
C VAL A 665 -32.77 -3.99 0.96
N LEU A 666 -31.64 -3.94 0.23
CA LEU A 666 -31.30 -2.83 -0.65
C LEU A 666 -32.38 -2.57 -1.70
N TRP A 667 -32.89 -3.64 -2.32
CA TRP A 667 -33.94 -3.52 -3.33
C TRP A 667 -35.25 -2.98 -2.78
N ASP A 668 -35.63 -3.37 -1.57
CA ASP A 668 -36.85 -2.88 -0.94
C ASP A 668 -36.74 -1.38 -0.61
N LEU A 669 -35.58 -0.92 -0.15
CA LEU A 669 -35.31 0.52 0.02
C LEU A 669 -35.52 1.29 -1.28
N ILE A 670 -34.88 0.85 -2.38
CA ILE A 670 -34.96 1.53 -3.67
C ILE A 670 -36.38 1.47 -4.24
N SER A 671 -36.97 0.28 -4.33
CA SER A 671 -38.23 0.08 -5.06
C SER A 671 -39.47 0.60 -4.32
N LYS A 672 -39.47 0.56 -2.98
CA LYS A 672 -40.67 0.90 -2.19
C LYS A 672 -40.64 2.33 -1.63
N PHE A 673 -39.46 2.84 -1.26
CA PHE A 673 -39.35 4.16 -0.64
C PHE A 673 -38.94 5.26 -1.62
N VAL A 674 -37.97 4.97 -2.50
CA VAL A 674 -37.49 5.95 -3.48
C VAL A 674 -38.30 5.88 -4.79
N GLY A 675 -38.55 4.66 -5.26
CA GLY A 675 -39.27 4.35 -6.49
C GLY A 675 -38.43 4.57 -7.76
N LEU A 676 -38.72 3.76 -8.79
CA LEU A 676 -38.11 3.88 -10.12
C LEU A 676 -39.03 4.64 -11.08
N GLU A 677 -38.42 5.30 -12.06
CA GLU A 677 -39.12 5.92 -13.20
C GLU A 677 -39.95 4.88 -13.99
N GLU A 678 -41.06 5.31 -14.63
CA GLU A 678 -42.09 4.40 -15.18
C GLU A 678 -41.58 3.36 -16.20
N GLU A 679 -40.47 3.64 -16.90
CA GLU A 679 -39.90 2.78 -17.94
C GLU A 679 -38.69 1.95 -17.47
N VAL A 680 -38.31 2.02 -16.19
CA VAL A 680 -37.11 1.34 -15.67
C VAL A 680 -37.49 0.01 -15.00
N GLU A 681 -37.26 -1.09 -15.70
CA GLU A 681 -37.45 -2.46 -15.14
C GLU A 681 -36.19 -2.99 -14.43
N THR A 682 -35.01 -2.74 -15.01
CA THR A 682 -33.71 -3.22 -14.49
C THR A 682 -32.76 -2.04 -14.29
N PRO A 683 -32.66 -1.48 -13.07
CA PRO A 683 -31.82 -0.31 -12.84
C PRO A 683 -30.33 -0.67 -12.74
N ASN A 684 -29.48 0.28 -13.12
CA ASN A 684 -28.04 0.23 -12.85
C ASN A 684 -27.78 0.90 -11.50
N ILE A 685 -27.09 0.22 -10.57
CA ILE A 685 -26.92 0.74 -9.20
C ILE A 685 -25.43 0.87 -8.88
N ARG A 686 -25.01 2.07 -8.47
CA ARG A 686 -23.71 2.36 -7.87
C ARG A 686 -23.88 2.70 -6.40
N VAL A 687 -23.04 2.14 -5.53
CA VAL A 687 -23.04 2.36 -4.09
C VAL A 687 -21.72 2.99 -3.69
N PHE A 688 -21.76 4.17 -3.09
CA PHE A 688 -20.60 5.01 -2.79
C PHE A 688 -20.21 4.97 -1.31
N ALA A 689 -18.94 5.24 -1.06
CA ALA A 689 -18.39 5.61 0.24
C ALA A 689 -17.62 6.91 0.08
N GLY A 690 -18.32 8.03 0.23
CA GLY A 690 -17.84 9.34 -0.20
C GLY A 690 -17.67 9.43 -1.71
N GLN A 691 -17.22 10.60 -2.17
CA GLN A 691 -17.17 10.93 -3.60
C GLN A 691 -16.20 10.07 -4.43
N ASN A 692 -15.16 9.51 -3.80
CA ASN A 692 -14.01 8.93 -4.48
C ASN A 692 -14.02 7.40 -4.57
N TYR A 693 -14.97 6.72 -3.91
CA TYR A 693 -15.07 5.27 -3.92
C TYR A 693 -16.49 4.82 -4.18
N ASN A 694 -16.68 3.86 -5.08
CA ASN A 694 -17.96 3.21 -5.30
C ASN A 694 -17.80 1.76 -5.79
N GLN A 695 -18.87 1.00 -5.63
CA GLN A 695 -19.06 -0.32 -6.24
C GLN A 695 -20.29 -0.31 -7.14
N ILE A 696 -20.23 -1.03 -8.26
CA ILE A 696 -21.35 -1.18 -9.21
C ILE A 696 -22.00 -2.55 -8.99
N LEU A 697 -23.32 -2.57 -8.73
CA LEU A 697 -24.10 -3.81 -8.67
C LEU A 697 -24.54 -4.21 -10.08
N ARG A 698 -23.97 -5.31 -10.57
CA ARG A 698 -24.00 -5.67 -12.00
C ARG A 698 -25.10 -6.63 -12.40
N SER A 699 -25.72 -7.33 -11.44
CA SER A 699 -26.84 -8.24 -11.69
C SER A 699 -28.12 -7.66 -11.08
N PRO A 700 -29.01 -7.08 -11.91
CA PRO A 700 -30.33 -6.66 -11.46
C PRO A 700 -31.07 -7.80 -10.77
N ASP A 701 -30.96 -9.02 -11.28
CA ASP A 701 -31.54 -10.21 -10.68
C ASP A 701 -31.01 -10.49 -9.28
N GLN A 702 -29.71 -10.35 -9.02
CA GLN A 702 -29.17 -10.54 -7.66
C GLN A 702 -29.59 -9.42 -6.71
N VAL A 703 -29.73 -8.19 -7.20
CA VAL A 703 -30.24 -7.09 -6.39
C VAL A 703 -31.70 -7.35 -6.00
N ILE A 704 -32.54 -7.73 -6.96
CA ILE A 704 -33.97 -7.96 -6.78
C ILE A 704 -34.23 -9.23 -5.95
N ASN A 705 -33.64 -10.34 -6.38
CA ASN A 705 -33.96 -11.67 -5.88
C ASN A 705 -32.99 -12.15 -4.79
N GLY A 706 -31.75 -11.66 -4.78
CA GLY A 706 -30.69 -12.12 -3.89
C GLY A 706 -29.64 -12.96 -4.62
N VAL A 707 -28.53 -13.22 -3.94
CA VAL A 707 -27.39 -14.04 -4.37
C VAL A 707 -27.57 -15.45 -3.85
N LEU A 708 -27.58 -16.44 -4.73
CA LEU A 708 -27.53 -17.86 -4.35
C LEU A 708 -26.08 -18.24 -4.05
N ASN A 709 -25.80 -18.60 -2.81
CA ASN A 709 -24.44 -18.87 -2.37
C ASN A 709 -23.98 -20.31 -2.70
N SER A 710 -22.72 -20.62 -2.44
CA SER A 710 -22.11 -21.93 -2.72
C SER A 710 -22.80 -23.12 -2.03
N GLN A 711 -23.60 -22.87 -0.99
CA GLN A 711 -24.38 -23.87 -0.26
C GLN A 711 -25.81 -24.04 -0.80
N GLY A 712 -26.21 -23.25 -1.81
CA GLY A 712 -27.57 -23.24 -2.34
C GLY A 712 -28.56 -22.41 -1.53
N ASN A 713 -28.08 -21.55 -0.63
CA ASN A 713 -28.93 -20.64 0.14
C ASN A 713 -29.09 -19.31 -0.61
N LEU A 714 -30.31 -18.77 -0.62
CA LEU A 714 -30.60 -17.48 -1.23
C LEU A 714 -30.42 -16.34 -0.22
N LYS A 715 -29.53 -15.39 -0.52
CA LYS A 715 -29.09 -14.33 0.40
C LYS A 715 -29.39 -12.96 -0.19
N LYS A 716 -30.13 -12.11 0.52
CA LYS A 716 -30.46 -10.77 0.03
C LYS A 716 -29.25 -9.85 0.08
N ILE A 717 -29.16 -8.87 -0.82
CA ILE A 717 -28.19 -7.78 -0.68
C ILE A 717 -28.77 -6.77 0.32
N ILE A 718 -28.03 -6.43 1.37
CA ILE A 718 -28.51 -5.54 2.44
C ILE A 718 -27.60 -4.32 2.63
N LEU A 719 -28.20 -3.24 3.12
CA LEU A 719 -27.49 -2.18 3.81
C LEU A 719 -27.55 -2.48 5.31
N ALA A 720 -26.50 -3.10 5.81
CA ALA A 720 -26.35 -3.45 7.22
C ALA A 720 -26.12 -2.21 8.07
N TYR A 721 -26.84 -2.12 9.19
CA TYR A 721 -26.62 -1.12 10.24
C TYR A 721 -26.13 -1.75 11.56
N ALA A 722 -26.09 -3.08 11.67
CA ALA A 722 -25.56 -3.80 12.83
C ALA A 722 -24.88 -5.12 12.42
N VAL A 723 -23.98 -5.60 13.29
CA VAL A 723 -23.24 -6.86 13.12
C VAL A 723 -23.07 -7.57 14.46
N ASP A 724 -23.29 -8.88 14.49
CA ASP A 724 -23.08 -9.79 15.63
C ASP A 724 -23.65 -9.28 16.97
N GLY A 725 -24.83 -8.63 16.95
CA GLY A 725 -25.45 -8.08 18.16
C GLY A 725 -25.20 -6.60 18.42
N TYR A 726 -24.37 -5.94 17.61
CA TYR A 726 -23.87 -4.59 17.90
C TYR A 726 -24.18 -3.61 16.76
N PRO A 727 -24.75 -2.42 17.07
CA PRO A 727 -24.94 -1.36 16.06
C PRO A 727 -23.60 -0.92 15.47
N LEU A 728 -23.53 -0.72 14.15
CA LEU A 728 -22.31 -0.37 13.45
C LEU A 728 -21.90 1.09 13.70
N VAL A 729 -20.67 1.31 14.15
CA VAL A 729 -20.09 2.64 14.34
C VAL A 729 -19.08 2.97 13.23
N PRO A 730 -18.76 4.25 12.97
CA PRO A 730 -17.88 4.63 11.87
C PRO A 730 -16.50 3.97 11.90
N ASN A 731 -15.82 3.93 13.04
CA ASN A 731 -14.47 3.38 13.14
C ASN A 731 -14.16 2.89 14.55
N GLU A 732 -12.99 2.26 14.71
CA GLU A 732 -12.55 1.68 15.98
C GLU A 732 -12.34 2.70 17.11
N GLY A 733 -12.18 3.98 16.76
CA GLY A 733 -12.12 5.09 17.72
C GLY A 733 -13.47 5.69 18.09
N SER A 734 -14.56 5.21 17.49
CA SER A 734 -15.91 5.74 17.71
C SER A 734 -16.48 5.28 19.05
N ILE A 735 -17.24 6.16 19.71
CA ILE A 735 -17.95 5.81 20.93
C ILE A 735 -18.99 4.73 20.58
N GLY A 736 -18.97 3.61 21.32
CA GLY A 736 -19.79 2.44 20.99
C GLY A 736 -19.08 1.39 20.14
N TYR A 737 -17.79 1.57 19.81
CA TYR A 737 -17.01 0.50 19.19
C TYR A 737 -16.80 -0.69 20.14
N THR A 738 -17.19 -1.88 19.70
CA THR A 738 -17.01 -3.17 20.38
C THR A 738 -17.17 -4.32 19.38
N ASN A 739 -16.48 -5.44 19.59
CA ASN A 739 -16.62 -6.66 18.79
C ASN A 739 -16.59 -6.42 17.27
N ASN A 740 -15.65 -5.58 16.80
CA ASN A 740 -15.44 -5.27 15.39
C ASN A 740 -16.66 -4.67 14.66
N ASN A 741 -17.57 -4.00 15.38
CA ASN A 741 -18.72 -3.29 14.80
C ASN A 741 -18.35 -1.97 14.06
N ALA A 742 -17.16 -1.87 13.49
CA ALA A 742 -16.71 -0.68 12.76
C ALA A 742 -17.28 -0.61 11.32
N TYR A 743 -16.98 0.50 10.64
CA TYR A 743 -17.29 0.77 9.23
C TYR A 743 -18.75 1.16 8.93
N GLY A 744 -19.51 1.56 9.94
CA GLY A 744 -20.90 2.05 9.85
C GLY A 744 -21.04 3.56 9.65
N PRO A 745 -22.25 4.13 9.82
CA PRO A 745 -23.44 3.47 10.32
C PRO A 745 -24.13 2.55 9.29
N LEU A 746 -23.76 2.62 8.01
CA LEU A 746 -24.23 1.70 6.97
C LEU A 746 -23.09 1.01 6.24
N ARG A 747 -23.30 -0.27 5.93
CA ARG A 747 -22.42 -1.09 5.09
C ARG A 747 -23.21 -1.84 4.04
N LEU A 748 -22.73 -1.87 2.80
CA LEU A 748 -23.27 -2.77 1.78
C LEU A 748 -22.69 -4.17 1.99
N ILE A 749 -23.58 -5.16 2.11
CA ILE A 749 -23.20 -6.56 2.28
C ILE A 749 -23.74 -7.38 1.11
N VAL A 750 -22.84 -8.11 0.46
CA VAL A 750 -23.13 -9.01 -0.68
C VAL A 750 -22.51 -10.37 -0.37
N GLU A 751 -23.32 -11.42 -0.38
CA GLU A 751 -22.87 -12.76 -0.01
C GLU A 751 -21.75 -13.29 -0.92
N GLU A 752 -20.77 -13.96 -0.29
CA GLU A 752 -19.59 -14.61 -0.91
C GLU A 752 -18.75 -13.67 -1.79
N SER A 753 -18.94 -12.35 -1.65
CA SER A 753 -18.36 -11.33 -2.52
C SER A 753 -17.79 -10.17 -1.72
N LYS A 754 -16.72 -10.45 -0.95
CA LYS A 754 -16.05 -9.44 -0.10
C LYS A 754 -15.65 -8.17 -0.84
N SER A 755 -15.17 -8.31 -2.08
CA SER A 755 -14.78 -7.17 -2.91
C SER A 755 -15.94 -6.21 -3.22
N MET A 756 -17.18 -6.71 -3.16
CA MET A 756 -18.39 -5.92 -3.35
C MET A 756 -18.89 -5.24 -2.07
N TRP A 757 -18.29 -5.50 -0.91
CA TRP A 757 -18.69 -4.84 0.33
C TRP A 757 -18.25 -3.38 0.33
N VAL A 758 -19.15 -2.48 0.72
CA VAL A 758 -18.87 -1.05 0.81
C VAL A 758 -19.02 -0.62 2.26
N LYS A 759 -17.99 0.06 2.78
CA LYS A 759 -17.94 0.63 4.13
C LYS A 759 -18.46 2.07 4.07
N TRP A 760 -19.04 2.59 5.15
CA TRP A 760 -19.48 4.00 5.21
C TRP A 760 -20.40 4.41 4.06
N VAL A 761 -21.39 3.57 3.73
CA VAL A 761 -22.27 3.85 2.60
C VAL A 761 -23.05 5.13 2.87
N ASP A 762 -22.86 6.13 2.01
CA ASP A 762 -23.47 7.46 2.15
C ASP A 762 -24.25 7.91 0.91
N CYS A 763 -24.00 7.30 -0.26
CA CYS A 763 -24.74 7.59 -1.49
C CYS A 763 -24.99 6.33 -2.33
N ILE A 764 -26.18 6.24 -2.93
CA ILE A 764 -26.56 5.25 -3.94
C ILE A 764 -27.06 5.99 -5.17
N VAL A 765 -26.43 5.75 -6.32
CA VAL A 765 -26.84 6.30 -7.61
C VAL A 765 -27.50 5.22 -8.44
N VAL A 766 -28.77 5.43 -8.78
CA VAL A 766 -29.56 4.55 -9.65
C VAL A 766 -29.64 5.19 -11.04
N GLY A 767 -29.00 4.55 -12.02
CA GLY A 767 -28.79 5.06 -13.37
C GLY A 767 -27.55 5.93 -13.51
N THR A 768 -27.67 6.98 -14.32
CA THR A 768 -26.61 7.98 -14.53
C THR A 768 -26.71 9.09 -13.49
N GLY A 769 -25.57 9.68 -13.12
CA GLY A 769 -25.50 10.72 -12.09
C GLY A 769 -24.18 10.65 -11.33
N ASP A 770 -23.86 11.73 -10.62
CA ASP A 770 -22.67 11.82 -9.78
C ASP A 770 -23.04 11.56 -8.31
N TYR A 771 -22.00 11.38 -7.49
CA TYR A 771 -22.15 11.33 -6.04
C TYR A 771 -22.86 12.60 -5.52
N GLU A 772 -23.82 12.42 -4.63
CA GLU A 772 -24.47 13.49 -3.88
C GLU A 772 -24.39 13.21 -2.38
N ALA A 773 -23.91 14.17 -1.60
CA ALA A 773 -23.80 14.02 -0.15
C ALA A 773 -25.19 14.02 0.52
N PRO A 774 -25.40 13.22 1.58
CA PRO A 774 -26.64 13.26 2.34
C PRO A 774 -26.72 14.54 3.19
N GLU A 775 -27.69 15.40 2.89
CA GLU A 775 -27.93 16.64 3.65
C GLU A 775 -29.30 16.66 4.35
N MET A 776 -29.36 17.23 5.56
CA MET A 776 -30.60 17.31 6.34
C MET A 776 -31.73 18.07 5.63
N LYS A 777 -31.40 19.04 4.77
CA LYS A 777 -32.39 19.82 4.02
C LYS A 777 -33.20 18.96 3.03
N ASP A 778 -32.66 17.81 2.66
CA ASP A 778 -33.22 16.89 1.66
C ASP A 778 -33.94 15.69 2.31
N VAL A 779 -33.99 15.63 3.65
CA VAL A 779 -34.73 14.62 4.41
C VAL A 779 -36.23 14.96 4.37
N LYS A 780 -37.04 14.00 3.94
CA LYS A 780 -38.51 14.10 3.95
C LYS A 780 -39.09 13.33 5.13
N GLU A 781 -40.19 13.81 5.69
CA GLU A 781 -40.93 13.09 6.72
C GLU A 781 -41.63 11.87 6.10
N LEU A 782 -41.50 10.72 6.76
CA LEU A 782 -42.08 9.44 6.35
C LEU A 782 -42.96 8.91 7.49
N ASP A 783 -44.12 8.34 7.15
CA ASP A 783 -45.01 7.68 8.11
C ASP A 783 -44.45 6.30 8.46
N LEU A 784 -43.49 6.29 9.40
CA LEU A 784 -42.77 5.11 9.87
C LEU A 784 -43.04 4.87 11.36
N PRO A 785 -43.00 3.61 11.82
CA PRO A 785 -43.20 3.31 13.23
C PRO A 785 -42.08 3.88 14.10
N ASP A 786 -42.43 4.25 15.33
CA ASP A 786 -41.44 4.64 16.34
C ASP A 786 -40.45 3.51 16.59
N LEU A 787 -39.17 3.87 16.67
CA LEU A 787 -38.09 2.98 17.06
C LEU A 787 -38.15 2.74 18.57
N GLU A 788 -38.25 1.48 18.99
CA GLU A 788 -38.20 1.09 20.40
C GLU A 788 -36.77 0.89 20.88
N GLU A 789 -36.54 1.07 22.17
CA GLU A 789 -35.25 0.77 22.81
C GLU A 789 -35.16 -0.75 23.06
N PRO A 790 -34.09 -1.45 22.62
CA PRO A 790 -34.00 -2.91 22.70
C PRO A 790 -34.12 -3.45 24.14
N GLU A 791 -34.91 -4.52 24.35
CA GLU A 791 -35.20 -5.03 25.70
C GLU A 791 -33.97 -5.60 26.42
N ALA A 792 -32.99 -6.14 25.67
CA ALA A 792 -31.77 -6.74 26.19
C ALA A 792 -30.88 -5.76 26.99
N ILE A 793 -31.14 -4.46 26.93
CA ILE A 793 -30.29 -3.40 27.51
C ILE A 793 -30.99 -2.67 28.68
N LYS A 794 -32.27 -2.99 28.97
CA LYS A 794 -32.99 -2.46 30.15
C LYS A 794 -32.30 -2.79 31.49
N GLU A 795 -31.34 -3.74 31.52
CA GLU A 795 -30.61 -4.15 32.74
C GLU A 795 -29.19 -3.59 32.89
N SER A 796 -28.57 -2.98 31.86
CA SER A 796 -27.18 -2.49 31.96
C SER A 796 -27.08 -0.96 31.87
N LYS A 797 -27.33 -0.28 32.99
CA LYS A 797 -26.96 1.13 33.16
C LYS A 797 -25.43 1.29 33.17
N ILE A 798 -24.84 1.63 32.04
CA ILE A 798 -23.48 2.18 32.02
C ILE A 798 -23.59 3.66 32.39
N GLU A 799 -23.37 3.97 33.67
CA GLU A 799 -23.24 5.36 34.14
C GLU A 799 -21.95 5.97 33.57
N ARG A 800 -22.06 7.15 32.95
CA ARG A 800 -20.95 7.93 32.37
C ARG A 800 -19.86 8.19 33.41
N ILE A 801 -18.63 7.72 33.13
CA ILE A 801 -17.44 7.95 34.00
C ILE A 801 -16.54 9.07 33.44
N TRP A 802 -16.76 9.55 32.21
CA TRP A 802 -15.89 10.56 31.57
C TRP A 802 -16.68 11.69 30.90
N LEU A 803 -16.21 12.93 31.11
CA LEU A 803 -16.66 14.13 30.40
C LEU A 803 -15.66 14.43 29.27
N THR A 804 -16.16 14.61 28.05
CA THR A 804 -15.35 14.88 26.84
C THR A 804 -15.64 16.29 26.34
N TYR A 805 -14.60 17.04 25.94
CA TYR A 805 -14.69 18.38 25.36
C TYR A 805 -14.05 18.39 23.96
N GLN A 806 -14.67 19.04 22.97
CA GLN A 806 -14.27 18.97 21.55
C GLN A 806 -13.96 20.36 20.95
N ASN A 807 -13.03 20.43 19.99
CA ASN A 807 -12.65 21.69 19.31
C ASN A 807 -13.56 22.06 18.12
N ASN A 808 -14.43 21.16 17.67
CA ASN A 808 -15.29 21.35 16.49
C ASN A 808 -16.38 22.42 16.67
N THR A 809 -16.68 22.84 17.90
CA THR A 809 -17.69 23.87 18.18
C THR A 809 -17.11 25.29 18.26
N SER A 810 -15.78 25.45 18.30
CA SER A 810 -15.07 26.71 18.60
C SER A 810 -15.46 27.39 19.92
N LYS A 811 -16.21 26.71 20.81
CA LYS A 811 -16.73 27.28 22.07
C LYS A 811 -16.03 26.75 23.32
N GLU A 812 -15.41 25.58 23.23
CA GLU A 812 -14.79 24.90 24.38
C GLU A 812 -13.27 25.02 24.30
N MET A 813 -12.64 24.44 23.29
CA MET A 813 -11.18 24.51 23.10
C MET A 813 -10.82 25.13 21.76
N SER A 814 -9.75 25.92 21.74
CA SER A 814 -9.28 26.60 20.52
C SER A 814 -8.61 25.66 19.52
N GLU A 815 -8.13 24.49 19.96
CA GLU A 815 -7.46 23.47 19.14
C GLU A 815 -7.49 22.11 19.87
N ALA A 816 -7.56 20.99 19.14
CA ALA A 816 -7.63 19.63 19.70
C ALA A 816 -6.27 19.14 20.22
N SER A 817 -5.18 19.65 19.66
CA SER A 817 -3.83 19.26 20.03
C SER A 817 -3.37 19.96 21.32
N VAL A 818 -3.69 19.37 22.48
CA VAL A 818 -3.22 19.82 23.79
C VAL A 818 -1.74 19.45 24.01
N ARG A 819 -0.93 20.43 24.42
CA ARG A 819 0.50 20.26 24.75
C ARG A 819 0.76 20.28 26.24
N SER A 820 -0.06 21.00 27.02
CA SER A 820 0.12 21.13 28.46
C SER A 820 -1.19 21.53 29.15
N MET A 821 -1.30 21.18 30.43
CA MET A 821 -2.42 21.56 31.28
C MET A 821 -1.96 21.87 32.71
N ALA A 822 -2.54 22.90 33.33
CA ALA A 822 -2.28 23.24 34.73
C ALA A 822 -3.49 23.92 35.37
N PHE A 823 -3.73 23.68 36.67
CA PHE A 823 -4.70 24.45 37.45
C PHE A 823 -4.03 25.67 38.10
N ASP A 824 -4.71 26.82 38.12
CA ASP A 824 -4.29 27.98 38.92
C ASP A 824 -4.85 27.93 40.35
N GLN A 825 -4.51 28.96 41.15
CA GLN A 825 -4.93 29.05 42.56
C GLN A 825 -6.44 29.28 42.74
N ASP A 826 -7.13 29.77 41.71
CA ASP A 826 -8.57 30.01 41.70
C ASP A 826 -9.35 28.79 41.15
N GLY A 827 -8.64 27.73 40.76
CA GLY A 827 -9.21 26.48 40.24
C GLY A 827 -9.51 26.49 38.75
N ASN A 828 -9.05 27.50 38.00
CA ASN A 828 -9.19 27.50 36.54
C ASN A 828 -8.20 26.52 35.92
N LEU A 829 -8.66 25.73 34.95
CA LEU A 829 -7.83 24.85 34.14
C LEU A 829 -7.29 25.62 32.94
N TRP A 830 -5.97 25.81 32.91
CA TRP A 830 -5.23 26.38 31.80
C TRP A 830 -4.75 25.26 30.88
N ILE A 831 -5.00 25.41 29.58
CA ILE A 831 -4.70 24.41 28.56
C ILE A 831 -3.87 25.08 27.46
N GLY A 832 -2.61 24.64 27.33
CA GLY A 832 -1.72 25.03 26.23
C GLY A 832 -1.96 24.18 25.00
N THR A 833 -2.20 24.82 23.86
CA THR A 833 -2.51 24.13 22.60
C THR A 833 -1.43 24.35 21.54
N ASN A 834 -1.33 23.43 20.58
CA ASN A 834 -0.39 23.51 19.45
C ASN A 834 -0.88 24.53 18.43
N ASN A 835 -0.24 25.71 18.32
CA ASN A 835 -0.62 26.81 17.42
C ASN A 835 -2.00 27.47 17.66
N GLY A 836 -2.78 27.01 18.66
CA GLY A 836 -4.11 27.54 19.00
C GLY A 836 -4.16 28.51 20.19
N GLY A 837 -3.01 28.87 20.77
CA GLY A 837 -2.92 29.72 21.97
C GLY A 837 -3.27 28.99 23.27
N LEU A 838 -3.79 29.73 24.27
CA LEU A 838 -4.26 29.20 25.56
C LEU A 838 -5.78 29.12 25.60
N SER A 839 -6.32 27.99 26.07
CA SER A 839 -7.72 27.85 26.48
C SER A 839 -7.81 27.77 28.00
N VAL A 840 -8.75 28.49 28.60
CA VAL A 840 -8.95 28.53 30.06
C VAL A 840 -10.38 28.10 30.38
N ARG A 841 -10.54 27.13 31.29
CA ARG A 841 -11.84 26.67 31.78
C ARG A 841 -11.98 26.98 33.26
N THR A 842 -13.00 27.73 33.64
CA THR A 842 -13.29 28.05 35.03
C THR A 842 -13.93 26.85 35.78
N PRO A 843 -13.93 26.82 37.12
CA PRO A 843 -14.58 25.77 37.92
C PRO A 843 -16.08 25.58 37.61
N ASP A 844 -16.78 26.67 37.27
CA ASP A 844 -18.20 26.67 36.85
C ASP A 844 -18.41 26.23 35.38
N GLY A 845 -17.33 25.91 34.67
CA GLY A 845 -17.37 25.30 33.33
C GLY A 845 -17.39 26.28 32.17
N LYS A 846 -17.08 27.56 32.41
CA LYS A 846 -17.01 28.58 31.36
C LYS A 846 -15.63 28.57 30.70
N TRP A 847 -15.61 28.71 29.37
CA TRP A 847 -14.39 28.72 28.56
C TRP A 847 -14.01 30.13 28.10
N SER A 848 -12.70 30.39 27.99
CA SER A 848 -12.11 31.58 27.36
C SER A 848 -10.82 31.24 26.61
N HIS A 849 -10.44 32.06 25.63
CA HIS A 849 -9.27 31.83 24.78
C HIS A 849 -8.36 33.06 24.70
N ILE A 850 -7.06 32.83 24.79
CA ILE A 850 -6.02 33.87 24.70
C ILE A 850 -5.08 33.50 23.55
N LYS A 851 -5.08 34.32 22.50
CA LYS A 851 -4.24 34.11 21.30
C LYS A 851 -3.07 35.07 21.20
N GLU A 852 -3.18 36.23 21.82
CA GLU A 852 -2.18 37.29 21.82
C GLU A 852 -2.13 37.93 23.21
N ILE A 853 -0.94 38.35 23.64
CA ILE A 853 -0.71 39.07 24.89
C ILE A 853 0.22 40.24 24.57
N GLU A 854 -0.18 41.47 24.87
CA GLU A 854 0.72 42.61 24.82
C GLU A 854 1.62 42.59 26.06
N THR A 855 2.93 42.60 25.84
CA THR A 855 3.94 42.74 26.90
C THR A 855 4.60 44.11 26.80
N GLU A 856 4.85 44.79 27.92
CA GLU A 856 5.47 46.13 27.97
C GLU A 856 6.97 46.18 27.62
N ASN A 857 7.48 45.27 26.79
CA ASN A 857 8.89 45.25 26.36
C ASN A 857 9.08 45.64 24.90
#